data_AF-A0A2A2QMQ7-F1
#
_entry.id   AF-A0A2A2QMQ7-F1
#
_cell.length_a   1.000
_cell.length_b   1.000
_cell.length_c   1.000
_cell.angle_alpha   90.00
_cell.angle_beta   90.00
_cell.angle_gamma   90.00
#
_symmetry.space_group_name_H-M   'P 1'
#
loop_
_entity.id
_entity.type
_entity.pdbx_description
1 polymer ?
#
loop_
_entity_poly.entity_id
_entity_poly.type
_entity_poly.pdbx_seq_one_letter_code
_entity_poly.pdbx_strand_id
1 'polypeptide(L)'
;MLLRFIFAFVGFATQFLCVPLAAFGAASPTGQVRVELAEATGPLDPKAVWPAHTTVTETYGEEVFGFFELQQKYVTTGVRADRAFPTVFRATAEVRLPAGKHRLLLRSRGTARLFVDGKMILETPFAQPAAFAVGNAGELPVEPQQTYLNLGPDFRFATPGNREEWGEFEFTGAAVTVVLETVVGGIEPKSKKPFRPELGETVVAFSPAGSTAWWLLSPGAHTVPYTDAGWAAYEAERRVHFDAVNARARAARRAENAAYWTKRRAAADAWLAATPEVAVPVLPAGFPATNAVDHFIADRIAKVSAEYAPLKKGGVDFFRDVKPILETHCYSCHQGAKVKGGLRLDTLAAALEGGKADGPAFVAGHPEDSPIVQRITSTDSEEIMPAKGDPLAPKDIETIKTWIREGAAWPAVQVASFELTPLADDLTFLRRVTLDTVGVVPSEADVAAFRALPAASRRTQTVDRLLADPRWADHGMGYWLDVLAENPNLINPTLNNTGPFRWWIYEALLDNKPLDLFVTELIRQEGSERFGGPAGFSVASQNDVPMAAKGVIIGSAFLGVEMKCARCHDAPTHASKQKDLFQLAAMLGGKPITLPATSSVAMEHLRLGGREPLIEVTLEPGSTVAPAWSFAQFCDEGTIASIAEQPDDSRDRLAALITAPQNERFAQVMANRIWQRLMGRGLVETIGDWEKSPPSHPELLRWLGRELVRSGYDAKALARIILNSHAYQRAADRALAETSPLFTAPAPRRIAAEQLVDSLFAATGKPFIVEPINLDIDSVRTTDNALDLGRARRAWMLASTSNERDRPSLMLPRIQAVAEVMEVFGWRGARPDAGSGIREVSANVLQPALLSNGTMMTWLTRLSDDHGLTRLVLEDQPLDALVDRLFLRMFTRPPTPVERKNYTDLLRPGYTSRITLPNAIPTPSPAVARARPNYVAWSNHMKSEANTWRLEEEAAARRGDPATTRLDADWRRRFEDATWALLNGPEWTYIL
;
A
#
# COMPACT_ATOMS: atom_id res chain seq x y z
N MET A 1 -77.68 4.68 7.72
CA MET A 1 -77.74 6.10 8.12
C MET A 1 -76.34 6.68 7.93
N LEU A 2 -75.89 6.83 6.68
CA LEU A 2 -75.93 8.00 5.80
C LEU A 2 -74.79 9.02 6.04
N LEU A 3 -73.97 9.19 4.98
CA LEU A 3 -73.08 10.31 4.59
C LEU A 3 -71.75 10.60 5.32
N ARG A 4 -70.69 10.72 4.48
CA ARG A 4 -69.42 11.54 4.53
C ARG A 4 -68.20 10.66 4.16
N PHE A 5 -67.33 10.88 3.17
CA PHE A 5 -66.93 11.93 2.21
C PHE A 5 -66.32 11.20 0.97
N ILE A 6 -66.82 11.38 -0.25
CA ILE A 6 -66.32 12.25 -1.35
C ILE A 6 -64.96 11.86 -1.97
N PHE A 7 -65.07 11.45 -3.23
CA PHE A 7 -64.08 11.36 -4.30
C PHE A 7 -63.11 12.55 -4.36
N ALA A 8 -61.81 12.25 -4.47
CA ALA A 8 -60.80 13.10 -5.11
C ALA A 8 -59.64 12.23 -5.66
N PHE A 9 -59.96 11.36 -6.62
CA PHE A 9 -58.96 10.84 -7.56
C PHE A 9 -58.87 11.85 -8.71
N VAL A 10 -57.99 12.84 -8.56
CA VAL A 10 -57.54 13.66 -9.70
C VAL A 10 -56.21 13.08 -10.15
N GLY A 11 -56.21 12.54 -11.36
CA GLY A 11 -55.00 12.09 -12.03
C GLY A 11 -54.01 13.24 -12.15
N PHE A 12 -52.81 13.04 -11.63
CA PHE A 12 -51.65 13.71 -12.19
C PHE A 12 -51.31 12.96 -13.49
N ALA A 13 -51.73 13.55 -14.60
CA ALA A 13 -51.15 13.22 -15.89
C ALA A 13 -49.64 13.41 -15.77
N THR A 14 -48.87 12.34 -15.90
CA THR A 14 -47.48 12.40 -16.32
C THR A 14 -47.48 13.14 -17.65
N GLN A 15 -47.22 14.44 -17.62
CA GLN A 15 -46.79 15.15 -18.82
C GLN A 15 -45.53 14.42 -19.29
N PHE A 16 -45.66 13.64 -20.36
CA PHE A 16 -44.52 13.12 -21.10
C PHE A 16 -43.70 14.33 -21.54
N LEU A 17 -42.67 14.67 -20.78
CA LEU A 17 -41.66 15.65 -21.17
C LEU A 17 -40.97 15.09 -22.42
N CYS A 18 -41.38 15.60 -23.57
CA CYS A 18 -40.71 15.37 -24.84
C CYS A 18 -39.57 16.38 -24.91
N VAL A 19 -38.34 15.92 -24.76
CA VAL A 19 -37.15 16.76 -24.91
C VAL A 19 -36.63 16.56 -26.34
N PRO A 20 -36.44 17.63 -27.13
CA PRO A 20 -35.97 17.48 -28.50
C PRO A 20 -34.63 16.76 -28.54
N LEU A 21 -34.47 15.79 -29.45
CA LEU A 21 -33.24 14.99 -29.61
C LEU A 21 -31.97 15.85 -29.76
N ALA A 22 -32.09 17.05 -30.36
CA ALA A 22 -31.01 18.02 -30.48
C ALA A 22 -30.45 18.53 -29.12
N ALA A 23 -31.21 18.41 -28.03
CA ALA A 23 -30.80 18.80 -26.68
C ALA A 23 -29.88 17.77 -26.00
N PHE A 24 -29.78 16.54 -26.52
CA PHE A 24 -28.99 15.45 -25.94
C PHE A 24 -27.61 15.23 -26.61
N GLY A 25 -27.21 16.11 -27.54
CA GLY A 25 -26.00 15.93 -28.34
C GLY A 25 -26.18 14.88 -29.45
N ALA A 26 -25.24 14.85 -30.42
CA ALA A 26 -25.29 13.86 -31.50
C ALA A 26 -24.87 12.46 -30.99
N ALA A 27 -25.58 11.41 -31.42
CA ALA A 27 -25.19 10.02 -31.17
C ALA A 27 -23.79 9.72 -31.72
N SER A 28 -23.07 8.80 -31.04
CA SER A 28 -21.74 8.31 -31.47
C SER A 28 -21.79 7.63 -32.84
N PRO A 29 -20.64 7.38 -33.50
CA PRO A 29 -20.58 6.46 -34.65
C PRO A 29 -21.25 5.12 -34.30
N THR A 30 -21.88 4.50 -35.30
CA THR A 30 -22.58 3.21 -35.18
C THR A 30 -21.81 2.19 -34.33
N GLY A 31 -22.42 1.70 -33.24
CA GLY A 31 -21.90 0.59 -32.45
C GLY A 31 -21.27 0.94 -31.08
N GLN A 32 -21.33 2.19 -30.61
CA GLN A 32 -20.86 2.57 -29.27
C GLN A 32 -21.88 3.43 -28.50
N VAL A 33 -21.85 3.31 -27.17
CA VAL A 33 -22.53 4.19 -26.22
C VAL A 33 -21.64 5.40 -25.94
N ARG A 34 -22.08 6.59 -26.34
CA ARG A 34 -21.41 7.85 -25.98
C ARG A 34 -21.77 8.22 -24.55
N VAL A 35 -20.78 8.36 -23.69
CA VAL A 35 -20.92 8.82 -22.31
C VAL A 35 -20.43 10.27 -22.21
N GLU A 36 -21.23 11.13 -21.58
CA GLU A 36 -20.90 12.51 -21.24
C GLU A 36 -20.98 12.70 -19.72
N LEU A 37 -19.95 13.31 -19.13
CA LEU A 37 -19.96 13.77 -17.75
C LEU A 37 -20.14 15.29 -17.76
N ALA A 38 -21.25 15.77 -17.22
CA ALA A 38 -21.57 17.18 -17.11
C ALA A 38 -21.52 17.65 -15.65
N GLU A 39 -20.53 18.47 -15.34
CA GLU A 39 -20.28 18.99 -14.00
C GLU A 39 -21.14 20.22 -13.73
N ALA A 40 -21.72 20.31 -12.53
CA ALA A 40 -22.55 21.45 -12.13
C ALA A 40 -21.75 22.76 -12.13
N THR A 41 -22.32 23.80 -12.74
CA THR A 41 -21.71 25.13 -12.85
C THR A 41 -22.63 26.18 -12.25
N GLY A 42 -22.26 26.76 -11.11
CA GLY A 42 -23.03 27.81 -10.43
C GLY A 42 -23.58 27.38 -9.06
N PRO A 43 -24.45 28.20 -8.43
CA PRO A 43 -24.98 27.91 -7.11
C PRO A 43 -25.83 26.64 -7.11
N LEU A 44 -25.57 25.75 -6.16
CA LEU A 44 -26.35 24.53 -5.97
C LEU A 44 -27.61 24.85 -5.16
N ASP A 45 -28.78 24.45 -5.64
CA ASP A 45 -30.02 24.43 -4.86
C ASP A 45 -30.12 23.08 -4.12
N PRO A 46 -30.04 23.05 -2.77
CA PRO A 46 -30.15 21.81 -1.99
C PRO A 46 -31.51 21.11 -2.12
N LYS A 47 -32.52 21.78 -2.69
CA LYS A 47 -33.85 21.21 -2.95
C LYS A 47 -34.02 20.70 -4.38
N ALA A 48 -33.15 21.09 -5.30
CA ALA A 48 -33.20 20.65 -6.69
C ALA A 48 -32.48 19.30 -6.81
N VAL A 49 -33.21 18.30 -7.31
CA VAL A 49 -32.65 16.96 -7.56
C VAL A 49 -31.70 16.99 -8.77
N TRP A 50 -32.02 17.79 -9.78
CA TRP A 50 -31.23 17.97 -10.99
C TRP A 50 -30.55 19.34 -10.98
N PRO A 51 -29.25 19.45 -11.30
CA PRO A 51 -28.56 20.73 -11.37
C PRO A 51 -29.13 21.60 -12.49
N ALA A 52 -29.38 22.88 -12.20
CA ALA A 52 -29.95 23.83 -13.17
C ALA A 52 -29.00 24.17 -14.32
N HIS A 53 -27.69 24.15 -14.04
CA HIS A 53 -26.64 24.49 -15.00
C HIS A 53 -25.52 23.47 -14.89
N THR A 54 -25.17 22.86 -16.02
CA THR A 54 -24.06 21.91 -16.12
C THR A 54 -23.24 22.21 -17.37
N THR A 55 -21.96 21.84 -17.33
CA THR A 55 -21.07 21.89 -18.49
C THR A 55 -20.46 20.52 -18.70
N VAL A 56 -20.54 19.99 -19.92
CA VAL A 56 -19.87 18.73 -20.28
C VAL A 56 -18.36 18.95 -20.17
N THR A 57 -17.72 18.26 -19.23
CA THR A 57 -16.27 18.33 -19.00
C THR A 57 -15.54 17.17 -19.65
N GLU A 58 -16.21 16.02 -19.81
CA GLU A 58 -15.61 14.81 -20.38
C GLU A 58 -16.60 14.06 -21.27
N THR A 59 -16.07 13.39 -22.29
CA THR A 59 -16.83 12.53 -23.19
C THR A 59 -15.98 11.32 -23.58
N TYR A 60 -16.57 10.12 -23.52
CA TYR A 60 -15.91 8.87 -23.90
C TYR A 60 -16.92 7.84 -24.45
N GLY A 61 -16.41 6.76 -25.04
CA GLY A 61 -17.22 5.67 -25.60
C GLY A 61 -17.22 4.42 -24.70
N GLU A 62 -18.35 3.74 -24.65
CA GLU A 62 -18.56 2.44 -24.00
C GLU A 62 -19.29 1.46 -24.92
N GLU A 63 -19.24 0.17 -24.62
CA GLU A 63 -19.79 -0.86 -25.52
C GLU A 63 -21.23 -1.26 -25.18
N VAL A 64 -21.62 -1.11 -23.90
CA VAL A 64 -22.93 -1.50 -23.38
C VAL A 64 -23.41 -0.50 -22.33
N PHE A 65 -24.72 -0.43 -22.10
CA PHE A 65 -25.32 0.36 -21.01
C PHE A 65 -25.17 -0.35 -19.66
N GLY A 66 -23.94 -0.57 -19.24
CA GLY A 66 -23.60 -1.18 -17.96
C GLY A 66 -22.44 -0.48 -17.28
N PHE A 67 -22.73 0.32 -16.25
CA PHE A 67 -21.76 1.21 -15.62
C PHE A 67 -21.72 0.99 -14.10
N PHE A 68 -20.51 0.90 -13.54
CA PHE A 68 -20.31 0.64 -12.12
C PHE A 68 -19.28 1.55 -11.44
N GLU A 69 -18.49 2.28 -12.22
CA GLU A 69 -17.58 3.30 -11.73
C GLU A 69 -17.44 4.42 -12.76
N LEU A 70 -17.07 5.61 -12.29
CA LEU A 70 -16.71 6.73 -13.14
C LEU A 70 -15.23 6.63 -13.53
N GLN A 71 -14.89 7.06 -14.74
CA GLN A 71 -13.49 7.30 -15.10
C GLN A 71 -12.88 8.31 -14.12
N GLN A 72 -11.59 8.18 -13.81
CA GLN A 72 -10.93 9.08 -12.86
C GLN A 72 -10.60 10.42 -13.54
N LYS A 73 -10.76 11.53 -12.79
CA LYS A 73 -10.34 12.86 -13.23
C LYS A 73 -8.92 13.12 -12.76
N TYR A 74 -8.12 13.82 -13.56
CA TYR A 74 -6.73 14.13 -13.23
C TYR A 74 -6.45 15.62 -13.43
N VAL A 75 -5.70 16.23 -12.49
CA VAL A 75 -5.15 17.58 -12.65
C VAL A 75 -4.00 17.56 -13.66
N THR A 76 -3.44 18.72 -14.01
CA THR A 76 -2.36 18.87 -15.01
C THR A 76 -1.12 18.05 -14.66
N THR A 77 -0.84 17.77 -13.39
CA THR A 77 0.27 16.90 -12.96
C THR A 77 -0.05 15.39 -13.09
N GLY A 78 -1.20 15.02 -13.65
CA GLY A 78 -1.66 13.62 -13.79
C GLY A 78 -1.97 12.94 -12.46
N VAL A 79 -2.24 13.75 -11.45
CA VAL A 79 -2.66 13.38 -10.11
C VAL A 79 -4.19 13.38 -10.02
N ARG A 80 -4.79 12.46 -9.26
CA ARG A 80 -6.26 12.36 -9.13
C ARG A 80 -6.88 13.67 -8.64
N ALA A 81 -7.94 14.10 -9.29
CA ALA A 81 -8.65 15.35 -9.02
C ALA A 81 -10.07 15.10 -8.52
N ASP A 82 -10.64 16.11 -7.87
CA ASP A 82 -12.06 16.11 -7.53
C ASP A 82 -12.91 16.46 -8.76
N ARG A 83 -14.11 15.86 -8.83
CA ARG A 83 -15.18 16.24 -9.76
C ARG A 83 -16.12 17.21 -9.05
N ALA A 84 -16.69 18.18 -9.77
CA ALA A 84 -17.72 19.03 -9.19
C ALA A 84 -19.00 18.23 -8.89
N PHE A 85 -19.63 18.52 -7.76
CA PHE A 85 -20.83 17.81 -7.30
C PHE A 85 -22.07 18.70 -7.31
N PRO A 86 -23.25 18.16 -7.67
CA PRO A 86 -23.44 16.85 -8.29
C PRO A 86 -22.91 16.83 -9.74
N THR A 87 -22.59 15.63 -10.25
CA THR A 87 -22.24 15.42 -11.66
C THR A 87 -23.42 14.76 -12.37
N VAL A 88 -23.82 15.23 -13.55
CA VAL A 88 -24.78 14.54 -14.42
C VAL A 88 -24.01 13.59 -15.33
N PHE A 89 -24.37 12.32 -15.27
CA PHE A 89 -23.89 11.27 -16.16
C PHE A 89 -24.94 11.06 -17.24
N ARG A 90 -24.55 11.15 -18.51
CA ARG A 90 -25.42 10.86 -19.66
C ARG A 90 -24.79 9.80 -20.54
N ALA A 91 -25.55 8.77 -20.91
CA ALA A 91 -25.15 7.74 -21.86
C ALA A 91 -26.16 7.71 -23.02
N THR A 92 -25.67 7.80 -24.26
CA THR A 92 -26.50 7.92 -25.47
C THR A 92 -26.01 6.97 -26.56
N ALA A 93 -26.92 6.23 -27.18
CA ALA A 93 -26.60 5.38 -28.33
C ALA A 93 -27.80 5.19 -29.27
N GLU A 94 -27.52 4.95 -30.55
CA GLU A 94 -28.51 4.37 -31.46
C GLU A 94 -28.52 2.84 -31.28
N VAL A 95 -29.67 2.28 -30.93
CA VAL A 95 -29.84 0.86 -30.66
C VAL A 95 -30.89 0.29 -31.60
N ARG A 96 -30.62 -0.90 -32.17
CA ARG A 96 -31.56 -1.64 -32.98
C ARG A 96 -31.93 -2.95 -32.29
N LEU A 97 -33.17 -3.06 -31.83
CA LEU A 97 -33.73 -4.30 -31.32
C LEU A 97 -34.69 -4.93 -32.34
N PRO A 98 -34.98 -6.25 -32.26
CA PRO A 98 -36.00 -6.87 -33.09
C PRO A 98 -37.36 -6.15 -32.99
N ALA A 99 -38.22 -6.35 -33.99
CA ALA A 99 -39.59 -5.86 -33.87
C ALA A 99 -40.35 -6.68 -32.82
N GLY A 100 -41.11 -6.02 -31.95
CA GLY A 100 -41.92 -6.67 -30.92
C GLY A 100 -41.95 -5.93 -29.59
N LYS A 101 -42.74 -6.46 -28.66
CA LYS A 101 -42.91 -5.92 -27.31
C LYS A 101 -41.82 -6.46 -26.39
N HIS A 102 -40.76 -5.69 -26.20
CA HIS A 102 -39.61 -6.04 -25.37
C HIS A 102 -39.73 -5.39 -23.99
N ARG A 103 -39.04 -5.94 -23.01
CA ARG A 103 -38.96 -5.33 -21.67
C ARG A 103 -37.64 -4.60 -21.52
N LEU A 104 -37.69 -3.41 -20.95
CA LEU A 104 -36.54 -2.61 -20.56
C LEU A 104 -36.48 -2.47 -19.05
N LEU A 105 -35.28 -2.48 -18.50
CA LEU A 105 -34.98 -2.23 -17.10
C LEU A 105 -34.05 -1.03 -17.01
N LEU A 106 -34.40 -0.08 -16.15
CA LEU A 106 -33.55 1.01 -15.71
C LEU A 106 -33.13 0.74 -14.27
N ARG A 107 -31.82 0.77 -13.99
CA ARG A 107 -31.28 0.73 -12.63
C ARG A 107 -30.29 1.88 -12.43
N SER A 108 -30.35 2.53 -11.28
CA SER A 108 -29.36 3.52 -10.86
C SER A 108 -29.37 3.71 -9.35
N ARG A 109 -28.25 4.14 -8.78
CA ARG A 109 -28.16 4.65 -7.41
C ARG A 109 -28.66 6.08 -7.28
N GLY A 110 -28.37 6.90 -8.28
CA GLY A 110 -28.91 8.25 -8.38
C GLY A 110 -30.36 8.24 -8.87
N THR A 111 -30.95 9.43 -8.94
CA THR A 111 -32.14 9.58 -9.80
C THR A 111 -31.71 9.41 -11.24
N ALA A 112 -32.48 8.67 -12.02
CA ALA A 112 -32.17 8.39 -13.40
C ALA A 112 -33.40 8.48 -14.27
N ARG A 113 -33.20 8.82 -15.54
CA ARG A 113 -34.24 8.88 -16.57
C ARG A 113 -33.76 8.13 -17.80
N LEU A 114 -34.66 7.35 -18.37
CA LEU A 114 -34.44 6.65 -19.64
C LEU A 114 -35.38 7.23 -20.70
N PHE A 115 -34.80 7.65 -21.82
CA PHE A 115 -35.52 8.15 -22.98
C PHE A 115 -35.30 7.22 -24.17
N VAL A 116 -36.35 7.04 -24.97
CA VAL A 116 -36.30 6.42 -26.30
C VAL A 116 -36.91 7.40 -27.29
N ASP A 117 -36.13 7.80 -28.30
CA ASP A 117 -36.48 8.82 -29.29
C ASP A 117 -37.02 10.12 -28.67
N GLY A 118 -36.38 10.57 -27.57
CA GLY A 118 -36.73 11.80 -26.85
C GLY A 118 -37.94 11.68 -25.92
N LYS A 119 -38.63 10.53 -25.90
CA LYS A 119 -39.72 10.25 -24.97
C LYS A 119 -39.19 9.55 -23.73
N MET A 120 -39.45 10.11 -22.54
CA MET A 120 -39.13 9.45 -21.28
C MET A 120 -40.02 8.21 -21.10
N ILE A 121 -39.39 7.06 -20.85
CA ILE A 121 -40.06 5.77 -20.71
C ILE A 121 -39.94 5.16 -19.31
N LEU A 122 -38.85 5.44 -18.58
CA LEU A 122 -38.62 5.01 -17.19
C LEU A 122 -37.92 6.14 -16.41
N GLU A 123 -38.18 6.25 -15.11
CA GLU A 123 -37.55 7.16 -14.17
C GLU A 123 -37.37 6.51 -12.78
N THR A 124 -36.15 6.51 -12.25
CA THR A 124 -35.92 6.11 -10.86
C THR A 124 -36.02 7.33 -9.92
N PRO A 125 -36.79 7.24 -8.83
CA PRO A 125 -36.92 8.35 -7.88
C PRO A 125 -35.64 8.52 -7.06
N PHE A 126 -35.32 9.77 -6.71
CA PHE A 126 -34.35 10.07 -5.64
C PHE A 126 -34.99 9.84 -4.26
N ALA A 127 -35.30 8.60 -3.93
CA ALA A 127 -35.87 8.27 -2.62
C ALA A 127 -34.73 8.02 -1.60
N GLN A 128 -34.11 9.11 -1.14
CA GLN A 128 -33.32 9.10 0.09
C GLN A 128 -34.29 8.98 1.27
N PRO A 129 -34.15 7.99 2.16
CA PRO A 129 -34.99 7.87 3.34
C PRO A 129 -34.96 9.17 4.15
N ALA A 130 -36.14 9.78 4.37
CA ALA A 130 -36.27 11.02 5.14
C ALA A 130 -35.54 10.94 6.50
N ALA A 131 -35.44 9.75 7.08
CA ALA A 131 -34.73 9.44 8.32
C ALA A 131 -33.22 9.80 8.33
N PHE A 132 -32.52 9.81 7.18
CA PHE A 132 -31.12 10.24 7.12
C PHE A 132 -30.95 11.74 7.33
N ALA A 133 -31.94 12.55 6.93
CA ALA A 133 -31.96 13.98 7.20
C ALA A 133 -32.18 14.31 8.69
N VAL A 134 -32.65 13.35 9.49
CA VAL A 134 -33.10 13.58 10.88
C VAL A 134 -32.24 12.85 11.92
N GLY A 135 -30.91 12.80 11.79
CA GLY A 135 -30.02 12.39 12.89
C GLY A 135 -30.16 10.95 13.42
N ASN A 136 -31.09 10.15 12.88
CA ASN A 136 -31.34 8.75 13.26
C ASN A 136 -30.41 7.80 12.49
N ALA A 137 -29.10 8.03 12.59
CA ALA A 137 -28.10 7.22 11.90
C ALA A 137 -28.05 5.80 12.50
N GLY A 138 -28.56 4.81 11.78
CA GLY A 138 -28.49 3.38 12.14
C GLY A 138 -29.82 2.68 12.39
N GLU A 139 -30.94 3.42 12.39
CA GLU A 139 -32.26 2.88 12.71
C GLU A 139 -33.14 2.60 11.49
N LEU A 140 -32.60 2.66 10.27
CA LEU A 140 -33.38 2.18 9.13
C LEU A 140 -33.76 0.72 9.37
N PRO A 141 -34.98 0.31 8.97
CA PRO A 141 -35.35 -1.09 9.06
C PRO A 141 -34.34 -1.90 8.26
N VAL A 142 -33.95 -3.05 8.81
CA VAL A 142 -33.33 -4.12 8.02
C VAL A 142 -34.48 -4.74 7.23
N GLU A 143 -35.04 -3.98 6.29
CA GLU A 143 -36.28 -4.38 5.63
C GLU A 143 -36.05 -5.76 4.99
N PRO A 144 -36.96 -6.74 5.21
CA PRO A 144 -37.19 -7.74 4.19
C PRO A 144 -37.78 -6.95 3.02
N GLN A 145 -36.95 -6.59 2.04
CA GLN A 145 -37.29 -5.65 0.97
C GLN A 145 -38.32 -6.24 0.00
N GLN A 146 -39.56 -6.50 0.43
CA GLN A 146 -40.58 -7.19 -0.37
C GLN A 146 -41.04 -6.43 -1.64
N THR A 147 -40.41 -5.31 -1.98
CA THR A 147 -40.57 -4.54 -3.22
C THR A 147 -39.34 -4.60 -4.13
N TYR A 148 -38.52 -5.66 -4.06
CA TYR A 148 -37.49 -5.89 -5.09
C TYR A 148 -38.08 -6.53 -6.33
N LEU A 149 -37.44 -6.24 -7.45
CA LEU A 149 -37.85 -6.82 -8.71
C LEU A 149 -37.26 -8.22 -8.86
N ASN A 150 -38.11 -9.20 -9.16
CA ASN A 150 -37.69 -10.55 -9.54
C ASN A 150 -38.31 -10.89 -10.90
N LEU A 151 -37.51 -10.78 -11.96
CA LEU A 151 -37.98 -10.91 -13.34
C LEU A 151 -37.65 -12.27 -13.98
N GLY A 152 -37.12 -13.22 -13.21
CA GLY A 152 -36.73 -14.53 -13.72
C GLY A 152 -35.75 -15.27 -12.83
N PRO A 153 -35.51 -16.57 -13.11
CA PRO A 153 -34.69 -17.45 -12.26
C PRO A 153 -33.25 -16.96 -12.08
N ASP A 154 -32.64 -16.42 -13.13
CA ASP A 154 -31.26 -15.94 -13.12
C ASP A 154 -31.14 -14.41 -12.97
N PHE A 155 -32.25 -13.71 -12.69
CA PHE A 155 -32.27 -12.24 -12.59
C PHE A 155 -31.35 -11.70 -11.49
N ARG A 156 -30.45 -10.77 -11.83
CA ARG A 156 -29.57 -10.12 -10.87
C ARG A 156 -30.32 -9.11 -10.00
N PHE A 157 -30.39 -9.36 -8.69
CA PHE A 157 -30.98 -8.40 -7.75
C PHE A 157 -30.16 -7.12 -7.64
N ALA A 158 -30.84 -6.00 -7.38
CA ALA A 158 -30.17 -4.72 -7.14
C ALA A 158 -29.22 -4.81 -5.94
N THR A 159 -28.06 -4.16 -6.03
CA THR A 159 -27.18 -3.98 -4.86
C THR A 159 -27.73 -2.87 -3.94
N PRO A 160 -27.34 -2.83 -2.65
CA PRO A 160 -27.82 -1.81 -1.72
C PRO A 160 -27.67 -0.38 -2.26
N GLY A 161 -28.64 0.48 -1.94
CA GLY A 161 -28.70 1.87 -2.42
C GLY A 161 -29.25 2.06 -3.84
N ASN A 162 -29.28 1.02 -4.69
CA ASN A 162 -29.81 1.14 -6.05
C ASN A 162 -31.34 1.10 -6.08
N ARG A 163 -31.92 1.72 -7.11
CA ARG A 163 -33.35 1.72 -7.44
C ARG A 163 -33.53 1.16 -8.85
N GLU A 164 -34.66 0.54 -9.09
CA GLU A 164 -34.97 -0.08 -10.36
C GLU A 164 -36.41 0.17 -10.78
N GLU A 165 -36.62 0.35 -12.07
CA GLU A 165 -37.92 0.40 -12.72
C GLU A 165 -37.84 -0.38 -14.03
N TRP A 166 -38.92 -1.02 -14.43
CA TRP A 166 -38.99 -1.73 -15.70
C TRP A 166 -40.33 -1.49 -16.38
N GLY A 167 -40.35 -1.66 -17.70
CA GLY A 167 -41.58 -1.54 -18.49
C GLY A 167 -41.48 -2.27 -19.81
N GLU A 168 -42.64 -2.48 -20.44
CA GLU A 168 -42.72 -3.01 -21.81
C GLU A 168 -42.72 -1.87 -22.83
N PHE A 169 -41.92 -2.02 -23.88
CA PHE A 169 -41.83 -1.07 -24.98
C PHE A 169 -41.89 -1.81 -26.32
N GLU A 170 -42.65 -1.26 -27.25
CA GLU A 170 -42.82 -1.82 -28.58
C GLU A 170 -41.78 -1.25 -29.54
N PHE A 171 -40.92 -2.11 -30.07
CA PHE A 171 -39.91 -1.76 -31.05
C PHE A 171 -40.39 -2.12 -32.45
N THR A 172 -40.10 -1.27 -33.43
CA THR A 172 -40.48 -1.47 -34.83
C THR A 172 -39.43 -2.25 -35.63
N GLY A 173 -38.27 -2.54 -35.04
CA GLY A 173 -37.11 -3.08 -35.74
C GLY A 173 -36.21 -2.01 -36.40
N ALA A 174 -36.62 -0.74 -36.36
CA ALA A 174 -35.79 0.39 -36.73
C ALA A 174 -34.79 0.74 -35.62
N ALA A 175 -33.73 1.49 -35.97
CA ALA A 175 -32.85 2.06 -34.97
C ALA A 175 -33.59 3.15 -34.18
N VAL A 176 -33.40 3.17 -32.86
CA VAL A 176 -33.95 4.19 -31.96
C VAL A 176 -32.82 4.81 -31.15
N THR A 177 -32.95 6.08 -30.77
CA THR A 177 -32.01 6.75 -29.88
C THR A 177 -32.38 6.47 -28.43
N VAL A 178 -31.48 5.81 -27.70
CA VAL A 178 -31.63 5.55 -26.26
C VAL A 178 -30.74 6.52 -25.50
N VAL A 179 -31.32 7.23 -24.51
CA VAL A 179 -30.60 8.13 -23.61
C VAL A 179 -30.87 7.75 -22.16
N LEU A 180 -29.82 7.43 -21.43
CA LEU A 180 -29.82 7.30 -19.98
C LEU A 180 -29.20 8.57 -19.39
N GLU A 181 -29.90 9.24 -18.47
CA GLU A 181 -29.32 10.30 -17.63
C GLU A 181 -29.41 9.91 -16.17
N THR A 182 -28.38 10.19 -15.38
CA THR A 182 -28.43 10.05 -13.92
C THR A 182 -27.60 11.11 -13.20
N VAL A 183 -28.03 11.48 -12.00
CA VAL A 183 -27.27 12.37 -11.11
C VAL A 183 -26.37 11.54 -10.20
N VAL A 184 -25.06 11.79 -10.25
CA VAL A 184 -24.06 11.17 -9.38
C VAL A 184 -23.72 12.11 -8.23
N GLY A 185 -23.87 11.61 -7.00
CA GLY A 185 -23.74 12.39 -5.78
C GLY A 185 -24.98 13.24 -5.49
N GLY A 186 -24.79 14.42 -4.91
CA GLY A 186 -25.87 15.33 -4.49
C GLY A 186 -25.46 16.12 -3.25
N ILE A 187 -26.31 17.05 -2.83
CA ILE A 187 -26.10 17.83 -1.61
C ILE A 187 -27.08 17.35 -0.54
N GLU A 188 -26.57 17.01 0.64
CA GLU A 188 -27.42 16.67 1.77
C GLU A 188 -28.18 17.93 2.23
N PRO A 189 -29.53 17.93 2.26
CA PRO A 189 -30.29 19.15 2.50
C PRO A 189 -30.02 19.85 3.84
N LYS A 190 -29.60 19.10 4.87
CA LYS A 190 -29.39 19.61 6.23
C LYS A 190 -27.99 20.15 6.44
N SER A 191 -26.95 19.34 6.23
CA SER A 191 -25.56 19.79 6.39
C SER A 191 -25.05 20.63 5.23
N LYS A 192 -25.74 20.60 4.08
CA LYS A 192 -25.31 21.21 2.81
C LYS A 192 -23.97 20.65 2.30
N LYS A 193 -23.58 19.45 2.75
CA LYS A 193 -22.36 18.77 2.32
C LYS A 193 -22.66 17.75 1.22
N PRO A 194 -21.66 17.44 0.37
CA PRO A 194 -21.87 16.48 -0.71
C PRO A 194 -21.99 15.04 -0.19
N PHE A 195 -22.96 14.30 -0.73
CA PHE A 195 -23.02 12.85 -0.66
C PHE A 195 -21.82 12.20 -1.36
N ARG A 196 -21.54 10.94 -1.03
CA ARG A 196 -20.50 10.15 -1.73
C ARG A 196 -20.86 10.02 -3.22
N PRO A 197 -19.95 10.34 -4.15
CA PRO A 197 -20.25 10.43 -5.58
C PRO A 197 -20.06 9.11 -6.30
N GLU A 198 -20.87 8.11 -5.93
CA GLU A 198 -20.77 6.78 -6.52
C GLU A 198 -21.88 6.53 -7.55
N LEU A 199 -21.49 5.93 -8.68
CA LEU A 199 -22.43 5.57 -9.73
C LEU A 199 -23.34 4.40 -9.33
N GLY A 200 -22.89 3.53 -8.43
CA GLY A 200 -23.59 2.27 -8.14
C GLY A 200 -23.70 1.39 -9.37
N GLU A 201 -24.69 0.51 -9.42
CA GLU A 201 -24.97 -0.35 -10.57
C GLU A 201 -25.95 0.38 -11.50
N THR A 202 -25.42 1.25 -12.35
CA THR A 202 -26.21 2.06 -13.28
C THR A 202 -26.30 1.35 -14.62
N VAL A 203 -27.48 0.82 -14.96
CA VAL A 203 -27.65 -0.02 -16.16
C VAL A 203 -28.94 0.26 -16.92
N VAL A 204 -28.90 -0.01 -18.22
CA VAL A 204 -30.09 -0.31 -19.03
C VAL A 204 -29.98 -1.76 -19.50
N ALA A 205 -30.95 -2.59 -19.14
CA ALA A 205 -31.01 -3.98 -19.58
C ALA A 205 -32.28 -4.24 -20.38
N PHE A 206 -32.22 -5.23 -21.28
CA PHE A 206 -33.36 -5.61 -22.12
C PHE A 206 -33.66 -7.12 -22.01
N SER A 207 -34.94 -7.46 -22.15
CA SER A 207 -35.41 -8.83 -22.27
C SER A 207 -36.29 -8.94 -23.53
N PRO A 208 -35.94 -9.80 -24.49
CA PRO A 208 -36.75 -10.06 -25.68
C PRO A 208 -38.17 -10.50 -25.34
N ALA A 209 -39.09 -10.30 -26.28
CA ALA A 209 -40.47 -10.72 -26.14
C ALA A 209 -40.54 -12.23 -25.88
N GLY A 210 -41.23 -12.65 -24.81
CA GLY A 210 -41.37 -14.07 -24.44
C GLY A 210 -40.14 -14.70 -23.76
N SER A 211 -39.03 -13.97 -23.57
CA SER A 211 -37.86 -14.45 -22.81
C SER A 211 -37.96 -14.09 -21.34
N THR A 212 -37.39 -14.91 -20.45
CA THR A 212 -37.17 -14.57 -19.03
C THR A 212 -35.73 -14.12 -18.75
N ALA A 213 -34.84 -14.26 -19.73
CA ALA A 213 -33.45 -13.84 -19.62
C ALA A 213 -33.28 -12.35 -19.94
N TRP A 214 -32.22 -11.78 -19.39
CA TRP A 214 -31.90 -10.36 -19.47
C TRP A 214 -30.47 -10.18 -19.96
N TRP A 215 -30.25 -9.12 -20.72
CA TRP A 215 -28.93 -8.72 -21.22
C TRP A 215 -28.74 -7.23 -21.03
N LEU A 216 -27.51 -6.79 -20.80
CA LEU A 216 -27.20 -5.36 -20.88
C LEU A 216 -27.50 -4.86 -22.30
N LEU A 217 -28.13 -3.70 -22.41
CA LEU A 217 -28.45 -3.10 -23.70
C LEU A 217 -27.14 -2.70 -24.40
N SER A 218 -26.98 -3.08 -25.67
CA SER A 218 -25.81 -2.74 -26.47
C SER A 218 -26.24 -2.20 -27.84
N PRO A 219 -25.59 -1.14 -28.36
CA PRO A 219 -25.70 -0.73 -29.76
C PRO A 219 -24.88 -1.60 -30.73
N GLY A 220 -24.02 -2.49 -30.21
CA GLY A 220 -23.08 -3.30 -30.99
C GLY A 220 -23.30 -4.80 -30.85
N ALA A 221 -22.27 -5.59 -31.20
CA ALA A 221 -22.31 -7.05 -31.15
C ALA A 221 -21.96 -7.64 -29.77
N HIS A 222 -21.47 -6.82 -28.82
CA HIS A 222 -21.10 -7.28 -27.50
C HIS A 222 -22.37 -7.61 -26.68
N THR A 223 -22.55 -8.88 -26.35
CA THR A 223 -23.68 -9.37 -25.55
C THR A 223 -23.23 -9.75 -24.16
N VAL A 224 -23.80 -9.10 -23.13
CA VAL A 224 -23.51 -9.41 -21.73
C VAL A 224 -24.79 -9.89 -21.05
N PRO A 225 -24.88 -11.18 -20.65
CA PRO A 225 -26.00 -11.68 -19.84
C PRO A 225 -26.06 -10.93 -18.50
N TYR A 226 -27.24 -10.42 -18.16
CA TYR A 226 -27.45 -9.68 -16.91
C TYR A 226 -27.87 -10.63 -15.78
N THR A 227 -26.93 -11.48 -15.40
CA THR A 227 -26.98 -12.42 -14.27
C THR A 227 -25.86 -12.11 -13.29
N ASP A 228 -25.80 -12.75 -12.12
CA ASP A 228 -24.67 -12.54 -11.19
C ASP A 228 -23.32 -12.93 -11.81
N ALA A 229 -23.28 -14.09 -12.49
CA ALA A 229 -22.07 -14.56 -13.15
C ALA A 229 -21.69 -13.70 -14.36
N GLY A 230 -22.67 -13.31 -15.19
CA GLY A 230 -22.44 -12.47 -16.36
C GLY A 230 -21.96 -11.07 -15.97
N TRP A 231 -22.55 -10.47 -14.94
CA TRP A 231 -22.11 -9.19 -14.39
C TRP A 231 -20.70 -9.27 -13.80
N ALA A 232 -20.38 -10.31 -13.01
CA ALA A 232 -19.06 -10.46 -12.42
C ALA A 232 -17.96 -10.61 -13.48
N ALA A 233 -18.22 -11.37 -14.54
CA ALA A 233 -17.30 -11.50 -15.68
C ALA A 233 -17.11 -10.16 -16.41
N TYR A 234 -18.21 -9.47 -16.69
CA TYR A 234 -18.18 -8.14 -17.32
C TYR A 234 -17.45 -7.10 -16.47
N GLU A 235 -17.71 -7.05 -15.15
CA GLU A 235 -17.03 -6.14 -14.24
C GLU A 235 -15.51 -6.40 -14.22
N ALA A 236 -15.10 -7.67 -14.18
CA ALA A 236 -13.68 -8.04 -14.21
C ALA A 236 -12.99 -7.60 -15.51
N GLU A 237 -13.62 -7.84 -16.66
CA GLU A 237 -13.15 -7.37 -17.96
C GLU A 237 -13.05 -5.85 -18.01
N ARG A 238 -14.09 -5.16 -17.55
CA ARG A 238 -14.20 -3.70 -17.61
C ARG A 238 -13.24 -2.98 -16.70
N ARG A 239 -12.89 -3.54 -15.54
CA ARG A 239 -11.86 -2.97 -14.65
C ARG A 239 -10.50 -2.93 -15.34
N VAL A 240 -10.13 -3.98 -16.09
CA VAL A 240 -8.90 -3.97 -16.89
C VAL A 240 -8.93 -2.86 -17.94
N HIS A 241 -10.08 -2.66 -18.60
CA HIS A 241 -10.25 -1.54 -19.52
C HIS A 241 -10.08 -0.18 -18.83
N PHE A 242 -10.72 0.03 -17.68
CA PHE A 242 -10.63 1.29 -16.94
C PHE A 242 -9.22 1.57 -16.43
N ASP A 243 -8.48 0.56 -15.99
CA ASP A 243 -7.06 0.70 -15.63
C ASP A 243 -6.25 1.26 -16.82
N ALA A 244 -6.48 0.74 -18.03
CA ALA A 244 -5.82 1.22 -19.25
C ALA A 244 -6.27 2.62 -19.69
N VAL A 245 -7.54 2.97 -19.53
CA VAL A 245 -8.05 4.33 -19.79
C VAL A 245 -7.45 5.33 -18.81
N ASN A 246 -7.52 5.03 -17.52
CA ASN A 246 -6.99 5.88 -16.46
C ASN A 246 -5.47 6.08 -16.62
N ALA A 247 -4.72 5.03 -16.95
CA ALA A 247 -3.28 5.14 -17.23
C ALA A 247 -2.98 6.10 -18.40
N ARG A 248 -3.74 6.02 -19.49
CA ARG A 248 -3.60 6.94 -20.63
C ARG A 248 -3.96 8.38 -20.26
N ALA A 249 -5.04 8.58 -19.51
CA ALA A 249 -5.46 9.90 -19.05
C ALA A 249 -4.41 10.56 -18.14
N ARG A 250 -3.86 9.81 -17.18
CA ARG A 250 -2.74 10.27 -16.33
C ARG A 250 -1.51 10.65 -17.14
N ALA A 251 -1.09 9.79 -18.07
CA ALA A 251 0.08 10.02 -18.90
C ALA A 251 -0.09 11.29 -19.77
N ALA A 252 -1.28 11.47 -20.37
CA ALA A 252 -1.60 12.65 -21.17
C ALA A 252 -1.50 13.94 -20.36
N ARG A 253 -2.07 13.95 -19.14
CA ARG A 253 -1.93 15.11 -18.24
C ARG A 253 -0.48 15.36 -17.84
N ARG A 254 0.25 14.34 -17.39
CA ARG A 254 1.68 14.48 -17.01
C ARG A 254 2.53 15.09 -18.11
N ALA A 255 2.25 14.78 -19.38
CA ALA A 255 2.98 15.33 -20.52
C ALA A 255 2.88 16.86 -20.62
N GLU A 256 1.81 17.48 -20.07
CA GLU A 256 1.65 18.94 -20.02
C GLU A 256 2.78 19.61 -19.20
N ASN A 257 3.39 18.90 -18.25
CA ASN A 257 4.47 19.39 -17.40
C ASN A 257 5.88 18.91 -17.85
N ALA A 258 6.01 18.31 -19.03
CA ALA A 258 7.27 17.72 -19.50
C ALA A 258 8.41 18.76 -19.62
N ALA A 259 8.10 20.01 -19.97
CA ALA A 259 9.10 21.07 -20.09
C ALA A 259 9.80 21.38 -18.76
N TYR A 260 9.02 21.46 -17.66
CA TYR A 260 9.56 21.65 -16.31
C TYR A 260 10.49 20.49 -15.91
N TRP A 261 10.07 19.25 -16.13
CA TRP A 261 10.88 18.08 -15.79
C TRP A 261 12.11 17.91 -16.67
N THR A 262 12.04 18.32 -17.94
CA THR A 262 13.20 18.36 -18.83
C THR A 262 14.25 19.35 -18.33
N LYS A 263 13.83 20.55 -17.88
CA LYS A 263 14.72 21.54 -17.25
C LYS A 263 15.36 20.96 -15.98
N ARG A 264 14.58 20.27 -15.13
CA ARG A 264 15.08 19.58 -13.93
C ARG A 264 16.11 18.50 -14.27
N ARG A 265 15.90 17.70 -15.32
CA ARG A 265 16.89 16.70 -15.79
C ARG A 265 18.20 17.37 -16.24
N ALA A 266 18.11 18.42 -17.06
CA ALA A 266 19.29 19.14 -17.51
C ALA A 266 20.10 19.75 -16.35
N ALA A 267 19.42 20.25 -15.30
CA ALA A 267 20.09 20.73 -14.09
C ALA A 267 20.82 19.61 -13.33
N ALA A 268 20.23 18.41 -13.26
CA ALA A 268 20.88 17.23 -12.67
C ALA A 268 22.11 16.77 -13.48
N ASP A 269 22.01 16.74 -14.82
CA ASP A 269 23.12 16.40 -15.70
C ASP A 269 24.27 17.41 -15.58
N ALA A 270 23.94 18.71 -15.53
CA ALA A 270 24.93 19.76 -15.33
C ALA A 270 25.64 19.63 -13.97
N TRP A 271 24.90 19.32 -12.91
CA TRP A 271 25.47 19.08 -11.59
C TRP A 271 26.38 17.83 -11.57
N LEU A 272 25.95 16.72 -12.19
CA LEU A 272 26.76 15.51 -12.31
C LEU A 272 28.08 15.79 -13.04
N ALA A 273 28.03 16.55 -14.14
CA ALA A 273 29.21 16.92 -14.92
C ALA A 273 30.15 17.89 -14.18
N ALA A 274 29.61 18.76 -13.32
CA ALA A 274 30.38 19.74 -12.57
C ALA A 274 30.96 19.21 -11.25
N THR A 275 30.55 18.02 -10.80
CA THR A 275 30.98 17.43 -9.52
C THR A 275 31.91 16.22 -9.74
N PRO A 276 32.92 16.02 -8.86
CA PRO A 276 33.83 14.88 -8.98
C PRO A 276 33.10 13.53 -9.01
N GLU A 277 33.52 12.65 -9.92
CA GLU A 277 32.97 11.30 -10.03
C GLU A 277 33.49 10.39 -8.90
N VAL A 278 32.67 9.41 -8.48
CA VAL A 278 33.12 8.36 -7.56
C VAL A 278 33.72 7.22 -8.38
N ALA A 279 35.03 7.06 -8.34
CA ALA A 279 35.72 6.01 -9.09
C ALA A 279 35.32 4.61 -8.59
N VAL A 280 34.99 3.71 -9.51
CA VAL A 280 34.78 2.30 -9.19
C VAL A 280 36.14 1.67 -8.84
N PRO A 281 36.30 1.05 -7.66
CA PRO A 281 37.55 0.43 -7.26
C PRO A 281 38.01 -0.67 -8.22
N VAL A 282 39.32 -0.87 -8.31
CA VAL A 282 39.87 -2.05 -8.99
C VAL A 282 39.49 -3.30 -8.21
N LEU A 283 38.99 -4.32 -8.90
CA LEU A 283 38.57 -5.56 -8.26
C LEU A 283 39.77 -6.25 -7.58
N PRO A 284 39.73 -6.48 -6.25
CA PRO A 284 40.79 -7.23 -5.57
C PRO A 284 40.91 -8.66 -6.09
N ALA A 285 42.13 -9.20 -6.07
CA ALA A 285 42.39 -10.56 -6.56
C ALA A 285 41.56 -11.61 -5.79
N GLY A 286 40.98 -12.56 -6.53
CA GLY A 286 40.18 -13.65 -5.96
C GLY A 286 38.70 -13.34 -5.74
N PHE A 287 38.25 -12.10 -5.97
CA PHE A 287 36.84 -11.73 -5.87
C PHE A 287 36.12 -11.85 -7.22
N PRO A 288 34.88 -12.37 -7.26
CA PRO A 288 34.06 -12.38 -8.46
C PRO A 288 33.25 -11.09 -8.59
N ALA A 289 33.01 -10.62 -9.82
CA ALA A 289 32.17 -9.45 -10.08
C ALA A 289 31.36 -9.57 -11.38
N THR A 290 30.15 -9.02 -11.38
CA THR A 290 29.35 -8.77 -12.60
C THR A 290 29.20 -7.29 -12.90
N ASN A 291 29.24 -6.43 -11.87
CA ASN A 291 29.10 -4.98 -12.02
C ASN A 291 29.84 -4.21 -10.91
N ALA A 292 29.74 -2.88 -10.96
CA ALA A 292 30.43 -1.97 -10.03
C ALA A 292 30.11 -2.22 -8.55
N VAL A 293 28.90 -2.69 -8.20
CA VAL A 293 28.55 -2.99 -6.80
C VAL A 293 29.51 -4.02 -6.22
N ASP A 294 29.81 -5.08 -6.98
CA ASP A 294 30.71 -6.14 -6.52
C ASP A 294 32.14 -5.64 -6.30
N HIS A 295 32.59 -4.65 -7.10
CA HIS A 295 33.90 -4.02 -6.92
C HIS A 295 33.99 -3.27 -5.59
N PHE A 296 32.97 -2.46 -5.26
CA PHE A 296 32.94 -1.74 -3.98
C PHE A 296 32.84 -2.69 -2.78
N ILE A 297 32.02 -3.74 -2.87
CA ILE A 297 31.90 -4.74 -1.81
C ILE A 297 33.23 -5.47 -1.60
N ALA A 298 33.86 -5.94 -2.69
CA ALA A 298 35.14 -6.64 -2.63
C ALA A 298 36.27 -5.75 -2.07
N ASP A 299 36.37 -4.51 -2.53
CA ASP A 299 37.34 -3.54 -2.01
C ASP A 299 37.15 -3.28 -0.52
N ARG A 300 35.90 -3.12 -0.06
CA ARG A 300 35.62 -2.92 1.36
C ARG A 300 35.97 -4.14 2.19
N ILE A 301 35.64 -5.35 1.73
CA ILE A 301 36.03 -6.60 2.40
C ILE A 301 37.55 -6.69 2.51
N ALA A 302 38.29 -6.41 1.43
CA ALA A 302 39.75 -6.48 1.41
C ALA A 302 40.38 -5.45 2.37
N LYS A 303 39.90 -4.21 2.37
CA LYS A 303 40.38 -3.14 3.28
C LYS A 303 40.12 -3.50 4.75
N VAL A 304 38.89 -3.86 5.10
CA VAL A 304 38.53 -4.20 6.49
C VAL A 304 39.27 -5.46 6.95
N SER A 305 39.47 -6.44 6.05
CA SER A 305 40.27 -7.63 6.36
C SER A 305 41.73 -7.28 6.66
N ALA A 306 42.36 -6.44 5.84
CA ALA A 306 43.73 -5.99 6.03
C ALA A 306 43.90 -5.14 7.30
N GLU A 307 42.91 -4.31 7.64
CA GLU A 307 42.90 -3.49 8.87
C GLU A 307 42.68 -4.33 10.13
N TYR A 308 41.78 -5.32 10.09
CA TYR A 308 41.36 -6.08 11.26
C TYR A 308 42.26 -7.28 11.58
N ALA A 309 42.77 -7.99 10.58
CA ALA A 309 43.58 -9.19 10.78
C ALA A 309 44.81 -8.98 11.72
N PRO A 310 45.54 -7.85 11.66
CA PRO A 310 46.66 -7.58 12.58
C PRO A 310 46.24 -7.24 14.02
N LEU A 311 44.98 -6.81 14.21
CA LEU A 311 44.48 -6.30 15.49
C LEU A 311 43.92 -7.41 16.40
N LYS A 312 43.46 -8.52 15.82
CA LYS A 312 42.90 -9.64 16.60
C LYS A 312 44.00 -10.48 17.27
N LYS A 313 44.50 -10.02 18.42
CA LYS A 313 45.57 -10.69 19.19
C LYS A 313 45.09 -11.59 20.32
N GLY A 314 43.80 -11.53 20.70
CA GLY A 314 43.26 -12.29 21.82
C GLY A 314 41.78 -12.66 21.68
N GLY A 315 41.14 -12.96 22.81
CA GLY A 315 39.81 -13.61 22.86
C GLY A 315 38.62 -12.67 22.96
N VAL A 316 38.85 -11.40 23.35
CA VAL A 316 37.78 -10.42 23.57
C VAL A 316 37.42 -9.75 22.25
N ASP A 317 36.15 -9.86 21.85
CA ASP A 317 35.62 -9.24 20.64
C ASP A 317 34.86 -7.96 21.00
N PHE A 318 35.16 -6.86 20.30
CA PHE A 318 34.54 -5.58 20.60
C PHE A 318 33.01 -5.62 20.48
N PHE A 319 32.46 -6.20 19.40
CA PHE A 319 31.01 -6.17 19.18
C PHE A 319 30.25 -7.15 20.08
N ARG A 320 30.85 -8.29 20.41
CA ARG A 320 30.25 -9.31 21.31
C ARG A 320 30.37 -8.93 22.78
N ASP A 321 31.53 -8.44 23.21
CA ASP A 321 31.87 -8.34 24.63
C ASP A 321 31.93 -6.90 25.15
N VAL A 322 32.43 -5.94 24.36
CA VAL A 322 32.69 -4.56 24.81
C VAL A 322 31.53 -3.62 24.50
N LYS A 323 31.03 -3.64 23.26
CA LYS A 323 29.95 -2.78 22.79
C LYS A 323 28.67 -2.89 23.64
N PRO A 324 28.21 -4.09 24.06
CA PRO A 324 27.04 -4.18 24.94
C PRO A 324 27.21 -3.44 26.28
N ILE A 325 28.43 -3.41 26.81
CA ILE A 325 28.76 -2.66 28.03
C ILE A 325 28.64 -1.15 27.76
N LEU A 326 29.23 -0.67 26.66
CA LEU A 326 29.16 0.75 26.28
C LEU A 326 27.73 1.20 25.96
N GLU A 327 26.94 0.37 25.30
CA GLU A 327 25.52 0.64 24.99
C GLU A 327 24.69 0.78 26.25
N THR A 328 24.91 -0.11 27.22
CA THR A 328 24.14 -0.14 28.46
C THR A 328 24.52 1.01 29.39
N HIS A 329 25.80 1.34 29.48
CA HIS A 329 26.31 2.22 30.55
C HIS A 329 26.86 3.57 30.06
N CYS A 330 27.20 3.73 28.78
CA CYS A 330 27.94 4.91 28.29
C CYS A 330 27.20 5.71 27.22
N TYR A 331 26.49 5.06 26.29
CA TYR A 331 25.97 5.72 25.08
C TYR A 331 24.90 6.78 25.36
N SER A 332 24.17 6.68 26.46
CA SER A 332 23.19 7.71 26.86
C SER A 332 23.78 9.11 26.96
N CYS A 333 25.08 9.23 27.27
CA CYS A 333 25.81 10.51 27.38
C CYS A 333 26.91 10.69 26.33
N HIS A 334 27.37 9.60 25.69
CA HIS A 334 28.55 9.57 24.82
C HIS A 334 28.26 9.08 23.39
N GLN A 335 27.01 9.20 22.91
CA GLN A 335 26.59 8.92 21.53
C GLN A 335 25.85 10.11 20.91
N GLY A 336 25.91 10.24 19.57
CA GLY A 336 25.11 11.20 18.82
C GLY A 336 25.64 12.65 18.86
N ALA A 337 24.84 13.61 18.38
CA ALA A 337 25.32 14.97 18.17
C ALA A 337 25.60 15.77 19.46
N LYS A 338 24.92 15.42 20.56
CA LYS A 338 25.01 16.14 21.85
C LYS A 338 25.62 15.23 22.92
N VAL A 339 26.95 15.31 23.11
CA VAL A 339 27.67 14.47 24.08
C VAL A 339 28.31 15.22 25.24
N LYS A 340 28.39 14.56 26.40
CA LYS A 340 29.03 15.10 27.61
C LYS A 340 30.55 15.06 27.47
N GLY A 341 31.21 16.11 27.98
CA GLY A 341 32.67 16.25 27.93
C GLY A 341 33.26 16.34 26.51
N GLY A 342 32.44 16.41 25.46
CA GLY A 342 32.89 16.29 24.06
C GLY A 342 33.32 14.88 23.65
N LEU A 343 33.21 13.88 24.53
CA LEU A 343 33.68 12.52 24.28
C LEU A 343 32.61 11.68 23.60
N ARG A 344 32.94 11.05 22.48
CA ARG A 344 32.11 10.05 21.79
C ARG A 344 32.72 8.66 21.95
N LEU A 345 31.91 7.68 22.32
CA LEU A 345 32.33 6.30 22.56
C LEU A 345 31.64 5.29 21.65
N ASP A 346 30.92 5.74 20.63
CA ASP A 346 30.17 4.91 19.69
C ASP A 346 30.89 4.69 18.35
N THR A 347 32.02 5.36 18.13
CA THR A 347 32.92 5.11 16.99
C THR A 347 34.38 5.11 17.44
N LEU A 348 35.21 4.26 16.81
CA LEU A 348 36.64 4.20 17.11
C LEU A 348 37.33 5.55 16.88
N ALA A 349 37.06 6.20 15.74
CA ALA A 349 37.71 7.46 15.38
C ALA A 349 37.47 8.55 16.44
N ALA A 350 36.23 8.71 16.89
CA ALA A 350 35.89 9.72 17.88
C ALA A 350 36.37 9.33 19.30
N ALA A 351 36.39 8.04 19.63
CA ALA A 351 36.99 7.57 20.87
C ALA A 351 38.51 7.83 20.91
N LEU A 352 39.20 7.71 19.77
CA LEU A 352 40.63 8.04 19.65
C LEU A 352 40.90 9.55 19.58
N GLU A 353 39.99 10.35 19.04
CA GLU A 353 40.06 11.81 19.10
C GLU A 353 39.95 12.30 20.55
N GLY A 354 39.07 11.67 21.33
CA GLY A 354 38.95 11.93 22.75
C GLY A 354 37.95 13.02 23.12
N GLY A 355 37.87 13.30 24.43
CA GLY A 355 37.07 14.39 24.97
C GLY A 355 37.84 15.70 25.07
N LYS A 356 37.20 16.74 25.62
CA LYS A 356 37.78 18.08 25.79
C LYS A 356 39.02 18.13 26.71
N ALA A 357 39.20 17.13 27.57
CA ALA A 357 40.19 17.18 28.66
C ALA A 357 41.22 16.03 28.62
N ASP A 358 40.81 14.82 28.23
CA ASP A 358 41.58 13.60 28.56
C ASP A 358 42.30 12.96 27.35
N GLY A 359 42.25 13.58 26.15
CA GLY A 359 42.80 12.96 24.94
C GLY A 359 42.09 11.64 24.58
N PRO A 360 42.74 10.72 23.84
CA PRO A 360 42.15 9.45 23.42
C PRO A 360 41.54 8.68 24.58
N ALA A 361 40.32 8.17 24.41
CA ALA A 361 39.58 7.47 25.47
C ALA A 361 40.33 6.25 26.04
N PHE A 362 41.17 5.62 25.21
CA PHE A 362 42.02 4.49 25.60
C PHE A 362 43.31 4.48 24.77
N VAL A 363 44.32 3.81 25.32
CA VAL A 363 45.63 3.59 24.69
C VAL A 363 45.79 2.10 24.43
N ALA A 364 45.83 1.70 23.17
CA ALA A 364 45.92 0.29 22.77
C ALA A 364 47.14 -0.41 23.41
N GLY A 365 46.92 -1.53 24.08
CA GLY A 365 47.94 -2.29 24.82
C GLY A 365 48.19 -1.82 26.26
N HIS A 366 47.70 -0.64 26.63
CA HIS A 366 48.03 0.05 27.89
C HIS A 366 46.77 0.41 28.69
N PRO A 367 46.11 -0.57 29.34
CA PRO A 367 44.88 -0.32 30.10
C PRO A 367 45.06 0.67 31.26
N GLU A 368 46.22 0.67 31.92
CA GLU A 368 46.49 1.58 33.05
C GLU A 368 46.69 3.05 32.60
N ASP A 369 47.13 3.25 31.35
CA ASP A 369 47.32 4.57 30.75
C ASP A 369 46.04 5.08 30.04
N SER A 370 44.94 4.31 30.09
CA SER A 370 43.71 4.60 29.36
C SER A 370 42.72 5.40 30.22
N PRO A 371 42.33 6.62 29.82
CA PRO A 371 41.39 7.45 30.58
C PRO A 371 40.06 6.77 30.89
N ILE A 372 39.51 5.98 29.96
CA ILE A 372 38.26 5.24 30.20
C ILE A 372 38.38 4.28 31.39
N VAL A 373 39.53 3.62 31.57
CA VAL A 373 39.77 2.72 32.70
C VAL A 373 39.84 3.53 34.00
N GLN A 374 40.57 4.65 33.99
CA GLN A 374 40.68 5.53 35.15
C GLN A 374 39.31 6.04 35.61
N ARG A 375 38.45 6.47 34.67
CA ARG A 375 37.09 6.96 34.96
C ARG A 375 36.17 5.85 35.47
N ILE A 376 36.17 4.64 34.88
CA ILE A 376 35.27 3.55 35.34
C ILE A 376 35.73 2.87 36.64
N THR A 377 36.98 3.08 37.07
CA THR A 377 37.51 2.55 38.34
C THR A 377 37.71 3.60 39.43
N SER A 378 37.42 4.88 39.15
CA SER A 378 37.62 5.95 40.13
C SER A 378 36.72 5.76 41.35
N THR A 379 37.21 6.18 42.53
CA THR A 379 36.42 6.26 43.75
C THR A 379 35.94 7.67 44.06
N ASP A 380 36.36 8.66 43.27
CA ASP A 380 35.88 10.03 43.38
C ASP A 380 34.50 10.16 42.71
N SER A 381 33.51 10.64 43.46
CA SER A 381 32.14 10.79 42.97
C SER A 381 32.01 11.79 41.82
N GLU A 382 32.95 12.72 41.65
CA GLU A 382 32.94 13.69 40.55
C GLU A 382 33.67 13.17 39.30
N GLU A 383 34.48 12.13 39.41
CA GLU A 383 35.27 11.58 38.31
C GLU A 383 34.82 10.19 37.84
N ILE A 384 34.10 9.46 38.68
CA ILE A 384 33.64 8.11 38.38
C ILE A 384 32.62 8.12 37.23
N MET A 385 32.75 7.17 36.31
CA MET A 385 31.80 6.94 35.23
C MET A 385 31.17 5.55 35.34
N PRO A 386 29.84 5.43 35.18
CA PRO A 386 28.87 6.48 34.84
C PRO A 386 28.60 7.42 36.03
N ALA A 387 28.61 8.74 35.79
CA ALA A 387 28.40 9.75 36.84
C ALA A 387 27.00 9.69 37.51
N LYS A 388 26.04 9.01 36.86
CA LYS A 388 24.71 8.74 37.40
C LYS A 388 24.37 7.28 37.13
N GLY A 389 24.10 6.52 38.19
CA GLY A 389 23.78 5.08 38.11
C GLY A 389 24.74 4.25 38.96
N ASP A 390 24.60 2.93 38.86
CA ASP A 390 25.51 2.01 39.55
C ASP A 390 26.87 1.95 38.81
N PRO A 391 27.99 1.85 39.54
CA PRO A 391 29.30 1.56 38.94
C PRO A 391 29.27 0.28 38.11
N LEU A 392 30.14 0.19 37.09
CA LEU A 392 30.25 -1.04 36.28
C LEU A 392 30.58 -2.24 37.16
N ALA A 393 30.04 -3.40 36.81
CA ALA A 393 30.37 -4.64 37.49
C ALA A 393 31.86 -4.97 37.27
N PRO A 394 32.55 -5.60 38.25
CA PRO A 394 33.97 -5.95 38.12
C PRO A 394 34.31 -6.76 36.86
N LYS A 395 33.37 -7.62 36.42
CA LYS A 395 33.50 -8.41 35.18
C LYS A 395 33.56 -7.52 33.93
N ASP A 396 32.76 -6.47 33.87
CA ASP A 396 32.68 -5.57 32.72
C ASP A 396 33.93 -4.69 32.64
N ILE A 397 34.40 -4.22 33.80
CA ILE A 397 35.69 -3.51 33.93
C ILE A 397 36.83 -4.38 33.42
N GLU A 398 36.92 -5.65 33.87
CA GLU A 398 37.96 -6.57 33.42
C GLU A 398 37.85 -6.92 31.93
N THR A 399 36.64 -6.95 31.38
CA THR A 399 36.42 -7.14 29.94
C THR A 399 36.99 -5.98 29.14
N ILE A 400 36.70 -4.73 29.53
CA ILE A 400 37.25 -3.52 28.90
C ILE A 400 38.78 -3.49 29.03
N LYS A 401 39.32 -3.75 30.23
CA LYS A 401 40.77 -3.80 30.46
C LYS A 401 41.46 -4.85 29.59
N THR A 402 40.88 -6.03 29.49
CA THR A 402 41.43 -7.13 28.69
C THR A 402 41.40 -6.79 27.20
N TRP A 403 40.29 -6.26 26.70
CA TRP A 403 40.20 -5.77 25.33
C TRP A 403 41.27 -4.72 25.02
N ILE A 404 41.49 -3.74 25.90
CA ILE A 404 42.55 -2.73 25.71
C ILE A 404 43.92 -3.38 25.70
N ARG A 405 44.20 -4.29 26.64
CA ARG A 405 45.47 -5.03 26.73
C ARG A 405 45.76 -5.86 25.49
N GLU A 406 44.72 -6.43 24.87
CA GLU A 406 44.79 -7.18 23.61
C GLU A 406 44.97 -6.26 22.38
N GLY A 407 45.08 -4.96 22.57
CA GLY A 407 45.33 -3.98 21.51
C GLY A 407 44.10 -3.20 21.06
N ALA A 408 43.00 -3.28 21.81
CA ALA A 408 41.76 -2.53 21.59
C ALA A 408 41.19 -2.68 20.16
N ALA A 409 41.19 -3.91 19.64
CA ALA A 409 40.71 -4.19 18.29
C ALA A 409 39.23 -3.81 18.15
N TRP A 410 38.95 -2.77 17.36
CA TRP A 410 37.60 -2.25 17.12
C TRP A 410 37.41 -1.98 15.63
N PRO A 411 36.96 -2.98 14.85
CA PRO A 411 36.71 -2.76 13.44
C PRO A 411 35.53 -1.82 13.25
N ALA A 412 35.57 -1.00 12.19
CA ALA A 412 34.52 -0.03 11.89
C ALA A 412 33.13 -0.67 11.66
N VAL A 413 33.10 -1.97 11.34
CA VAL A 413 31.89 -2.77 11.18
C VAL A 413 32.08 -4.12 11.87
N GLN A 414 30.99 -4.72 12.35
CA GLN A 414 31.02 -6.06 12.90
C GLN A 414 31.28 -7.06 11.77
N VAL A 415 32.34 -7.87 11.89
CA VAL A 415 32.68 -8.89 10.89
C VAL A 415 32.66 -10.28 11.53
N ALA A 416 31.68 -11.09 11.15
CA ALA A 416 31.65 -12.51 11.50
C ALA A 416 32.52 -13.36 10.56
N SER A 417 32.54 -13.02 9.27
CA SER A 417 33.33 -13.69 8.24
C SER A 417 33.65 -12.74 7.08
N PHE A 418 34.84 -12.91 6.50
CA PHE A 418 35.25 -12.28 5.25
C PHE A 418 34.98 -13.15 4.02
N GLU A 419 34.54 -14.40 4.22
CA GLU A 419 34.29 -15.34 3.14
C GLU A 419 32.93 -15.12 2.51
N LEU A 420 32.91 -15.12 1.18
CA LEU A 420 31.70 -14.96 0.38
C LEU A 420 30.96 -16.29 0.25
N THR A 421 29.65 -16.32 0.50
CA THR A 421 28.84 -17.50 0.17
C THR A 421 28.77 -17.73 -1.34
N PRO A 422 28.57 -18.98 -1.81
CA PRO A 422 28.39 -19.26 -3.23
C PRO A 422 27.15 -18.55 -3.79
N LEU A 423 27.02 -18.49 -5.12
CA LEU A 423 25.78 -18.02 -5.75
C LEU A 423 24.62 -18.98 -5.41
N ALA A 424 23.43 -18.42 -5.22
CA ALA A 424 22.21 -19.20 -5.06
C ALA A 424 21.96 -20.03 -6.33
N ASP A 425 21.34 -21.21 -6.19
CA ASP A 425 20.85 -21.95 -7.35
C ASP A 425 19.74 -21.18 -8.06
N ASP A 426 19.44 -21.60 -9.28
CA ASP A 426 18.56 -20.90 -10.21
C ASP A 426 17.11 -20.75 -9.70
N LEU A 427 16.59 -21.75 -8.99
CA LEU A 427 15.23 -21.68 -8.47
C LEU A 427 15.15 -20.90 -7.16
N THR A 428 16.17 -21.00 -6.30
CA THR A 428 16.31 -20.11 -5.13
C THR A 428 16.43 -18.66 -5.57
N PHE A 429 17.27 -18.36 -6.58
CA PHE A 429 17.35 -17.03 -7.18
C PHE A 429 16.00 -16.57 -7.71
N LEU A 430 15.30 -17.40 -8.50
CA LEU A 430 14.00 -17.06 -9.07
C LEU A 430 12.97 -16.75 -7.98
N ARG A 431 12.89 -17.57 -6.93
CA ARG A 431 11.97 -17.33 -5.80
C ARG A 431 12.27 -16.01 -5.11
N ARG A 432 13.55 -15.76 -4.78
CA ARG A 432 13.99 -14.52 -4.12
C ARG A 432 13.67 -13.29 -4.96
N VAL A 433 14.11 -13.26 -6.22
CA VAL A 433 13.93 -12.09 -7.08
C VAL A 433 12.46 -11.81 -7.37
N THR A 434 11.63 -12.85 -7.50
CA THR A 434 10.19 -12.68 -7.71
C THR A 434 9.53 -12.09 -6.45
N LEU A 435 9.88 -12.60 -5.26
CA LEU A 435 9.36 -12.04 -4.00
C LEU A 435 9.82 -10.60 -3.76
N ASP A 436 11.08 -10.27 -4.04
CA ASP A 436 11.64 -8.93 -3.83
C ASP A 436 11.16 -7.87 -4.84
N THR A 437 10.66 -8.30 -6.00
CA THR A 437 10.22 -7.37 -7.05
C THR A 437 8.70 -7.28 -7.12
N VAL A 438 8.02 -8.42 -7.24
CA VAL A 438 6.56 -8.48 -7.45
C VAL A 438 5.78 -8.97 -6.24
N GLY A 439 6.45 -9.34 -5.15
CA GLY A 439 5.81 -9.61 -3.85
C GLY A 439 5.09 -10.93 -3.72
N VAL A 440 5.06 -11.76 -4.77
CA VAL A 440 4.39 -13.06 -4.78
C VAL A 440 5.33 -14.16 -5.27
N VAL A 441 5.13 -15.40 -4.84
CA VAL A 441 5.90 -16.54 -5.34
C VAL A 441 5.71 -16.72 -6.87
N PRO A 442 6.72 -17.21 -7.60
CA PRO A 442 6.61 -17.41 -9.04
C PRO A 442 5.58 -18.50 -9.37
N SER A 443 4.79 -18.26 -10.41
CA SER A 443 3.86 -19.25 -10.95
C SER A 443 4.59 -20.35 -11.73
N GLU A 444 3.91 -21.46 -12.03
CA GLU A 444 4.48 -22.49 -12.94
C GLU A 444 4.89 -21.91 -14.30
N ALA A 445 4.10 -20.94 -14.81
CA ALA A 445 4.41 -20.25 -16.05
C ALA A 445 5.68 -19.39 -15.93
N ASP A 446 5.89 -18.73 -14.78
CA ASP A 446 7.13 -17.99 -14.51
C ASP A 446 8.35 -18.92 -14.46
N VAL A 447 8.24 -20.08 -13.81
CA VAL A 447 9.31 -21.08 -13.74
C VAL A 447 9.64 -21.64 -15.12
N ALA A 448 8.62 -21.96 -15.92
CA ALA A 448 8.80 -22.44 -17.30
C ALA A 448 9.47 -21.36 -18.18
N ALA A 449 8.99 -20.11 -18.10
CA ALA A 449 9.56 -18.99 -18.83
C ALA A 449 11.03 -18.76 -18.44
N PHE A 450 11.36 -18.80 -17.14
CA PHE A 450 12.74 -18.68 -16.65
C PHE A 450 13.66 -19.77 -17.21
N ARG A 451 13.22 -21.03 -17.19
CA ARG A 451 14.01 -22.18 -17.67
C ARG A 451 14.20 -22.17 -19.18
N ALA A 452 13.27 -21.60 -19.94
CA ALA A 452 13.37 -21.47 -21.38
C ALA A 452 14.45 -20.46 -21.82
N LEU A 453 14.90 -19.58 -20.92
CA LEU A 453 15.94 -18.59 -21.22
C LEU A 453 17.36 -19.19 -21.19
N PRO A 454 18.30 -18.68 -22.02
CA PRO A 454 19.70 -19.10 -22.00
C PRO A 454 20.35 -18.89 -20.63
N ALA A 455 21.14 -19.87 -20.15
CA ALA A 455 21.75 -19.83 -18.82
C ALA A 455 22.57 -18.56 -18.54
N ALA A 456 23.28 -18.05 -19.54
CA ALA A 456 24.12 -16.85 -19.40
C ALA A 456 23.33 -15.54 -19.19
N SER A 457 22.07 -15.47 -19.62
CA SER A 457 21.27 -14.24 -19.60
C SER A 457 19.95 -14.35 -18.84
N ARG A 458 19.55 -15.57 -18.43
CA ARG A 458 18.23 -15.82 -17.82
C ARG A 458 17.95 -14.97 -16.59
N ARG A 459 18.96 -14.73 -15.74
CA ARG A 459 18.79 -13.93 -14.53
C ARG A 459 18.51 -12.46 -14.86
N THR A 460 19.36 -11.85 -15.69
CA THR A 460 19.20 -10.47 -16.13
C THR A 460 17.89 -10.24 -16.89
N GLN A 461 17.55 -11.11 -17.83
CA GLN A 461 16.28 -11.00 -18.57
C GLN A 461 15.06 -11.19 -17.67
N THR A 462 15.17 -12.02 -16.63
CA THR A 462 14.09 -12.18 -15.65
C THR A 462 13.98 -10.97 -14.74
N VAL A 463 15.09 -10.37 -14.31
CA VAL A 463 15.09 -9.09 -13.59
C VAL A 463 14.39 -8.02 -14.43
N ASP A 464 14.75 -7.89 -15.71
CA ASP A 464 14.15 -6.90 -16.61
C ASP A 464 12.64 -7.12 -16.78
N ARG A 465 12.21 -8.37 -16.95
CA ARG A 465 10.79 -8.74 -17.01
C ARG A 465 10.04 -8.40 -15.73
N LEU A 466 10.60 -8.73 -14.57
CA LEU A 466 9.95 -8.51 -13.27
C LEU A 466 9.89 -7.03 -12.89
N LEU A 467 10.91 -6.23 -13.24
CA LEU A 467 10.88 -4.78 -13.05
C LEU A 467 9.82 -4.11 -13.94
N ALA A 468 9.54 -4.66 -15.13
CA ALA A 468 8.46 -4.19 -16.00
C ALA A 468 7.06 -4.67 -15.55
N ASP A 469 6.96 -5.61 -14.62
CA ASP A 469 5.70 -6.19 -14.18
C ASP A 469 4.89 -5.19 -13.34
N PRO A 470 3.59 -4.98 -13.62
CA PRO A 470 2.75 -4.05 -12.85
C PRO A 470 2.60 -4.45 -11.37
N ARG A 471 2.80 -5.73 -11.02
CA ARG A 471 2.80 -6.21 -9.62
C ARG A 471 3.93 -5.61 -8.78
N TRP A 472 4.95 -5.00 -9.41
CA TRP A 472 5.91 -4.14 -8.71
C TRP A 472 5.22 -3.07 -7.85
N ALA A 473 4.14 -2.48 -8.38
CA ALA A 473 3.37 -1.48 -7.65
C ALA A 473 2.68 -2.08 -6.43
N ASP A 474 2.02 -3.24 -6.58
CA ASP A 474 1.38 -3.96 -5.48
C ASP A 474 2.37 -4.27 -4.34
N HIS A 475 3.56 -4.80 -4.68
CA HIS A 475 4.58 -5.14 -3.70
C HIS A 475 5.11 -3.90 -2.94
N GLY A 476 5.25 -2.77 -3.63
CA GLY A 476 5.74 -1.53 -3.03
C GLY A 476 4.77 -0.90 -2.02
N MET A 477 3.48 -1.23 -2.06
CA MET A 477 2.46 -0.55 -1.26
C MET A 477 2.68 -0.71 0.24
N GLY A 478 2.82 -1.93 0.76
CA GLY A 478 2.96 -2.16 2.21
C GLY A 478 4.07 -1.30 2.84
N TYR A 479 5.21 -1.19 2.16
CA TYR A 479 6.33 -0.34 2.57
C TYR A 479 5.98 1.16 2.54
N TRP A 480 5.43 1.67 1.44
CA TRP A 480 5.14 3.11 1.31
C TRP A 480 4.00 3.58 2.21
N LEU A 481 3.01 2.73 2.47
CA LEU A 481 1.95 3.03 3.44
C LEU A 481 2.53 3.21 4.84
N ASP A 482 3.56 2.45 5.22
CA ASP A 482 4.24 2.60 6.51
C ASP A 482 5.15 3.82 6.60
N VAL A 483 5.93 4.07 5.55
CA VAL A 483 6.85 5.21 5.48
C VAL A 483 6.09 6.53 5.49
N LEU A 484 4.94 6.60 4.83
CA LEU A 484 4.14 7.83 4.71
C LEU A 484 2.99 7.92 5.71
N ALA A 485 2.88 6.97 6.64
CA ALA A 485 1.81 6.90 7.65
C ALA A 485 0.41 7.00 7.04
N GLU A 486 0.15 6.22 5.99
CA GLU A 486 -1.17 6.21 5.36
C GLU A 486 -2.18 5.44 6.24
N ASN A 487 -3.18 6.17 6.73
CA ASN A 487 -4.08 5.75 7.79
C ASN A 487 -5.55 6.09 7.49
N PRO A 488 -6.25 5.34 6.61
CA PRO A 488 -7.63 5.62 6.29
C PRO A 488 -8.58 4.86 7.22
N ASN A 489 -9.39 5.63 7.95
CA ASN A 489 -10.54 5.12 8.68
C ASN A 489 -11.79 5.11 7.77
N LEU A 490 -12.62 4.08 7.89
CA LEU A 490 -13.85 3.95 7.08
C LEU A 490 -14.96 4.91 7.50
N ILE A 491 -14.91 5.40 8.73
CA ILE A 491 -15.87 6.32 9.34
C ILE A 491 -15.12 7.52 9.90
N ASN A 492 -15.76 8.69 9.94
CA ASN A 492 -15.22 9.94 10.48
C ASN A 492 -13.84 10.29 9.89
N PRO A 493 -13.71 10.44 8.55
CA PRO A 493 -12.43 10.62 7.86
C PRO A 493 -11.64 11.90 8.16
N THR A 494 -12.05 12.66 9.18
CA THR A 494 -11.38 13.87 9.64
C THR A 494 -10.49 13.65 10.88
N LEU A 495 -10.82 12.68 11.73
CA LEU A 495 -10.09 12.45 12.98
C LEU A 495 -9.10 11.30 12.80
N ASN A 496 -7.82 11.58 13.03
CA ASN A 496 -6.74 10.59 12.97
C ASN A 496 -6.72 9.81 11.63
N ASN A 497 -6.91 10.52 10.52
CA ASN A 497 -7.05 9.92 9.21
C ASN A 497 -6.22 10.71 8.19
N THR A 498 -5.46 10.00 7.36
CA THR A 498 -4.94 10.56 6.12
C THR A 498 -5.85 10.05 5.02
N GLY A 499 -6.49 10.92 4.24
CA GLY A 499 -7.39 10.50 3.15
C GLY A 499 -6.72 9.48 2.23
N PRO A 500 -7.45 8.78 1.34
CA PRO A 500 -6.95 7.59 0.63
C PRO A 500 -5.91 7.88 -0.47
N PHE A 501 -4.90 8.72 -0.21
CA PHE A 501 -3.78 9.04 -1.09
C PHE A 501 -2.92 7.82 -1.45
N ARG A 502 -3.17 6.66 -0.82
CA ARG A 502 -2.67 5.34 -1.25
C ARG A 502 -2.86 5.07 -2.74
N TRP A 503 -3.94 5.56 -3.35
CA TRP A 503 -4.18 5.33 -4.78
C TRP A 503 -3.20 6.10 -5.65
N TRP A 504 -2.82 7.32 -5.25
CA TRP A 504 -1.75 8.06 -5.89
C TRP A 504 -0.40 7.35 -5.72
N ILE A 505 -0.09 6.79 -4.54
CA ILE A 505 1.13 5.99 -4.35
C ILE A 505 1.14 4.81 -5.33
N TYR A 506 0.05 4.05 -5.39
CA TYR A 506 -0.07 2.90 -6.28
C TYR A 506 0.13 3.29 -7.75
N GLU A 507 -0.56 4.33 -8.21
CA GLU A 507 -0.43 4.85 -9.57
C GLU A 507 0.99 5.38 -9.85
N ALA A 508 1.63 6.02 -8.88
CA ALA A 508 3.00 6.52 -9.04
C ALA A 508 4.02 5.39 -9.22
N LEU A 509 3.86 4.27 -8.50
CA LEU A 509 4.70 3.08 -8.65
C LEU A 509 4.42 2.35 -9.96
N LEU A 510 3.15 2.25 -10.35
CA LEU A 510 2.72 1.62 -11.60
C LEU A 510 3.28 2.37 -12.81
N ASP A 511 3.21 3.71 -12.76
CA ASP A 511 3.68 4.60 -13.81
C ASP A 511 5.22 4.80 -13.81
N ASN A 512 5.94 4.11 -12.91
CA ASN A 512 7.38 4.26 -12.66
C ASN A 512 7.81 5.73 -12.52
N LYS A 513 7.09 6.52 -11.70
CA LYS A 513 7.44 7.94 -11.50
C LYS A 513 8.85 8.05 -10.90
N PRO A 514 9.72 8.92 -11.45
CA PRO A 514 10.96 9.31 -10.80
C PRO A 514 10.74 9.70 -9.33
N LEU A 515 11.65 9.30 -8.44
CA LEU A 515 11.49 9.54 -7.01
C LEU A 515 11.45 11.03 -6.66
N ASP A 516 12.15 11.88 -7.41
CA ASP A 516 12.08 13.32 -7.19
C ASP A 516 10.74 13.91 -7.60
N LEU A 517 10.10 13.40 -8.66
CA LEU A 517 8.71 13.72 -8.99
C LEU A 517 7.74 13.21 -7.93
N PHE A 518 7.89 11.96 -7.47
CA PHE A 518 7.06 11.37 -6.42
C PHE A 518 7.05 12.24 -5.15
N VAL A 519 8.23 12.67 -4.70
CA VAL A 519 8.37 13.51 -3.50
C VAL A 519 7.85 14.92 -3.76
N THR A 520 8.07 15.46 -4.95
CA THR A 520 7.56 16.79 -5.34
C THR A 520 6.04 16.85 -5.29
N GLU A 521 5.35 15.87 -5.89
CA GLU A 521 3.88 15.78 -5.87
C GLU A 521 3.34 15.60 -4.44
N LEU A 522 4.00 14.76 -3.62
CA LEU A 522 3.63 14.56 -2.22
C LEU A 522 3.70 15.85 -1.40
N ILE A 523 4.75 16.66 -1.59
CA ILE A 523 4.98 17.89 -0.83
C ILE A 523 4.07 19.03 -1.32
N ARG A 524 3.83 19.13 -2.64
CA ARG A 524 2.92 20.13 -3.21
C ARG A 524 1.47 19.88 -2.81
N GLN A 525 1.10 18.62 -2.54
CA GLN A 525 -0.21 18.22 -2.03
C GLN A 525 -1.35 18.68 -2.95
N GLU A 526 -1.16 18.55 -4.26
CA GLU A 526 -2.17 18.88 -5.27
C GLU A 526 -3.22 17.76 -5.41
N GLY A 527 -4.32 18.05 -6.11
CA GLY A 527 -5.37 17.07 -6.41
C GLY A 527 -6.31 16.79 -5.25
N SER A 528 -6.89 15.60 -5.23
CA SER A 528 -7.99 15.24 -4.34
C SER A 528 -7.54 14.93 -2.90
N GLU A 529 -8.22 15.51 -1.92
CA GLU A 529 -8.04 15.17 -0.50
C GLU A 529 -8.65 13.82 -0.13
N ARG A 530 -9.68 13.37 -0.86
CA ARG A 530 -10.57 12.25 -0.44
C ARG A 530 -10.72 11.13 -1.44
N PHE A 531 -10.33 11.34 -2.70
CA PHE A 531 -10.47 10.36 -3.80
C PHE A 531 -9.11 9.92 -4.35
N GLY A 532 -8.07 10.08 -3.54
CA GLY A 532 -6.77 9.45 -3.75
C GLY A 532 -5.71 10.28 -4.44
N GLY A 533 -5.76 11.62 -4.29
CA GLY A 533 -4.63 12.50 -4.59
C GLY A 533 -3.70 12.69 -3.37
N PRO A 534 -2.47 13.22 -3.57
CA PRO A 534 -1.51 13.53 -2.53
C PRO A 534 -1.98 14.66 -1.60
N ALA A 535 -2.98 15.48 -1.97
CA ALA A 535 -3.65 16.37 -1.03
C ALA A 535 -4.20 15.61 0.20
N GLY A 536 -4.56 14.32 0.05
CA GLY A 536 -4.96 13.45 1.16
C GLY A 536 -3.88 13.26 2.24
N PHE A 537 -2.59 13.46 1.90
CA PHE A 537 -1.48 13.44 2.87
C PHE A 537 -1.58 14.61 3.87
N SER A 538 -2.21 15.73 3.47
CA SER A 538 -2.40 16.91 4.33
C SER A 538 -3.50 16.72 5.38
N VAL A 539 -4.36 15.72 5.22
CA VAL A 539 -5.48 15.42 6.13
C VAL A 539 -4.93 14.90 7.48
N ALA A 540 -5.56 15.36 8.56
CA ALA A 540 -5.00 15.34 9.91
C ALA A 540 -4.89 13.94 10.52
N SER A 541 -3.66 13.53 10.81
CA SER A 541 -3.32 12.55 11.84
C SER A 541 -2.96 13.33 13.13
N GLN A 542 -3.95 13.51 14.02
CA GLN A 542 -3.87 14.07 15.39
C GLN A 542 -2.99 15.33 15.62
N ASN A 543 -3.61 16.50 15.85
CA ASN A 543 -3.25 17.58 16.82
C ASN A 543 -3.43 19.04 16.31
N ASP A 544 -3.35 19.97 17.28
CA ASP A 544 -3.28 21.44 17.22
C ASP A 544 -2.41 22.07 16.11
N VAL A 545 -1.46 21.34 15.53
CA VAL A 545 -0.59 21.79 14.41
C VAL A 545 -0.43 20.66 13.36
N PRO A 546 -1.35 20.57 12.38
CA PRO A 546 -1.45 19.42 11.48
C PRO A 546 -0.18 19.09 10.66
N MET A 547 0.62 20.09 10.28
CA MET A 547 1.78 19.88 9.39
C MET A 547 3.06 19.45 10.11
N ALA A 548 3.12 19.53 11.45
CA ALA A 548 4.32 19.11 12.18
C ALA A 548 4.56 17.60 12.05
N ALA A 549 3.51 16.78 12.15
CA ALA A 549 3.63 15.34 11.90
C ALA A 549 4.16 15.06 10.50
N LYS A 550 3.69 15.80 9.49
CA LYS A 550 4.14 15.67 8.09
C LYS A 550 5.61 16.09 7.91
N GLY A 551 6.05 17.11 8.64
CA GLY A 551 7.45 17.50 8.72
C GLY A 551 8.35 16.37 9.25
N VAL A 552 7.93 15.68 10.32
CA VAL A 552 8.64 14.49 10.84
C VAL A 552 8.72 13.39 9.78
N ILE A 553 7.59 13.09 9.11
CA ILE A 553 7.54 12.07 8.05
C ILE A 553 8.51 12.41 6.92
N ILE A 554 8.46 13.64 6.40
CA ILE A 554 9.32 14.07 5.29
C ILE A 554 10.80 14.06 5.68
N GLY A 555 11.14 14.54 6.88
CA GLY A 555 12.51 14.54 7.40
C GLY A 555 13.09 13.12 7.49
N SER A 556 12.34 12.19 8.08
CA SER A 556 12.78 10.80 8.22
C SER A 556 12.77 10.03 6.90
N ALA A 557 11.72 10.19 6.09
CA ALA A 557 11.55 9.48 4.83
C ALA A 557 12.61 9.87 3.80
N PHE A 558 12.90 11.16 3.65
CA PHE A 558 13.67 11.67 2.52
C PHE A 558 15.02 12.29 2.89
N LEU A 559 15.26 12.63 4.16
CA LEU A 559 16.53 13.22 4.61
C LEU A 559 17.26 12.37 5.66
N GLY A 560 16.62 11.31 6.18
CA GLY A 560 17.18 10.50 7.27
C GLY A 560 17.34 11.29 8.58
N VAL A 561 16.52 12.32 8.78
CA VAL A 561 16.55 13.19 9.96
C VAL A 561 15.37 12.85 10.86
N GLU A 562 15.67 12.47 12.11
CA GLU A 562 14.66 12.23 13.13
C GLU A 562 14.29 13.54 13.85
N MET A 563 12.99 13.82 13.94
CA MET A 563 12.44 15.06 14.51
C MET A 563 11.23 14.81 15.43
N LYS A 564 10.91 13.56 15.78
CA LYS A 564 9.75 13.22 16.62
C LYS A 564 9.83 13.88 18.01
N CYS A 565 11.01 13.91 18.63
CA CYS A 565 11.24 14.65 19.89
C CYS A 565 11.11 16.16 19.72
N ALA A 566 11.49 16.68 18.54
CA ALA A 566 11.39 18.09 18.17
C ALA A 566 9.94 18.61 18.09
N ARG A 567 8.94 17.77 18.38
CA ARG A 567 7.53 18.18 18.46
C ARG A 567 7.23 19.06 19.67
N CYS A 568 7.82 18.77 20.82
CA CYS A 568 7.48 19.41 22.09
C CYS A 568 8.65 20.13 22.79
N HIS A 569 9.89 19.83 22.40
CA HIS A 569 11.12 20.39 22.94
C HIS A 569 12.26 20.18 21.93
N ASP A 570 13.42 20.77 22.09
CA ASP A 570 14.58 20.47 21.25
C ASP A 570 15.03 19.02 21.43
N ALA A 571 15.44 18.35 20.35
CA ALA A 571 15.80 16.94 20.44
C ALA A 571 17.02 16.76 21.38
N PRO A 572 16.96 15.85 22.37
CA PRO A 572 18.03 15.71 23.36
C PRO A 572 19.29 15.07 22.79
N THR A 573 19.13 14.15 21.84
CA THR A 573 20.21 13.35 21.25
C THR A 573 20.51 13.69 19.79
N HIS A 574 19.70 14.55 19.16
CA HIS A 574 19.79 14.93 17.76
C HIS A 574 20.06 16.43 17.60
N ALA A 575 20.57 16.83 16.43
CA ALA A 575 20.81 18.23 16.12
C ALA A 575 19.51 19.05 15.99
N SER A 576 18.42 18.41 15.54
CA SER A 576 17.12 19.03 15.27
C SER A 576 16.53 19.76 16.48
N LYS A 577 16.13 21.02 16.27
CA LYS A 577 15.41 21.84 17.26
C LYS A 577 13.90 21.82 17.00
N GLN A 578 13.12 22.19 18.02
CA GLN A 578 11.68 22.38 17.88
C GLN A 578 11.37 23.42 16.80
N LYS A 579 12.15 24.51 16.76
CA LYS A 579 12.01 25.55 15.74
C LYS A 579 12.14 24.99 14.32
N ASP A 580 13.08 24.08 14.07
CA ASP A 580 13.32 23.52 12.73
C ASP A 580 12.11 22.74 12.22
N LEU A 581 11.49 21.93 13.11
CA LEU A 581 10.28 21.18 12.77
C LEU A 581 9.11 22.12 12.43
N PHE A 582 8.94 23.20 13.20
CA PHE A 582 7.86 24.14 13.00
C PHE A 582 8.08 25.04 11.77
N GLN A 583 9.32 25.32 11.40
CA GLN A 583 9.66 25.99 10.14
C GLN A 583 9.28 25.13 8.92
N LEU A 584 9.62 23.83 8.95
CA LEU A 584 9.15 22.87 7.93
C LEU A 584 7.62 22.79 7.89
N ALA A 585 6.97 22.70 9.06
CA ALA A 585 5.52 22.67 9.15
C ALA A 585 4.87 23.93 8.54
N ALA A 586 5.47 25.10 8.76
CA ALA A 586 5.02 26.36 8.18
C ALA A 586 5.21 26.40 6.65
N MET A 587 6.29 25.83 6.11
CA MET A 587 6.47 25.66 4.66
C MET A 587 5.39 24.76 4.05
N LEU A 588 5.10 23.63 4.69
CA LEU A 588 4.02 22.72 4.28
C LEU A 588 2.64 23.35 4.41
N GLY A 589 2.45 24.21 5.41
CA GLY A 589 1.20 24.92 5.66
C GLY A 589 0.97 26.14 4.76
N GLY A 590 2.01 26.64 4.07
CA GLY A 590 1.92 27.86 3.25
C GLY A 590 1.84 29.16 4.05
N LYS A 591 2.02 29.12 5.37
CA LYS A 591 1.80 30.28 6.26
C LYS A 591 2.53 30.13 7.60
N PRO A 592 2.82 31.25 8.30
CA PRO A 592 3.35 31.19 9.65
C PRO A 592 2.45 30.39 10.61
N ILE A 593 3.07 29.69 11.55
CA ILE A 593 2.40 28.87 12.57
C ILE A 593 2.64 29.47 13.95
N THR A 594 1.57 29.65 14.71
CA THR A 594 1.67 29.95 16.15
C THR A 594 1.88 28.66 16.92
N LEU A 595 2.94 28.57 17.72
CA LEU A 595 3.21 27.41 18.58
C LEU A 595 2.15 27.31 19.69
N PRO A 596 1.30 26.27 19.72
CA PRO A 596 0.33 26.09 20.79
C PRO A 596 1.02 25.56 22.06
N ALA A 597 0.46 25.91 23.22
CA ALA A 597 0.96 25.45 24.52
C ALA A 597 0.94 23.92 24.66
N THR A 598 -0.01 23.25 24.01
CA THR A 598 -0.12 21.77 23.96
C THR A 598 1.01 21.10 23.19
N SER A 599 1.75 21.85 22.36
CA SER A 599 2.94 21.37 21.66
C SER A 599 4.24 21.81 22.36
N SER A 600 4.23 21.98 23.69
CA SER A 600 5.43 22.29 24.48
C SER A 600 5.35 21.69 25.87
N VAL A 601 6.49 21.25 26.40
CA VAL A 601 6.59 20.75 27.78
C VAL A 601 6.80 21.90 28.76
N ALA A 602 6.13 21.84 29.93
CA ALA A 602 6.30 22.83 30.98
C ALA A 602 7.64 22.61 31.74
N MET A 603 8.66 23.39 31.39
CA MET A 603 9.99 23.28 31.98
C MET A 603 10.01 23.55 33.50
N GLU A 604 9.08 24.36 34.01
CA GLU A 604 8.94 24.62 35.45
C GLU A 604 8.62 23.34 36.23
N HIS A 605 7.70 22.51 35.73
CA HIS A 605 7.33 21.25 36.37
C HIS A 605 8.49 20.23 36.39
N LEU A 606 9.35 20.23 35.37
CA LEU A 606 10.51 19.35 35.31
C LEU A 606 11.61 19.76 36.30
N ARG A 607 11.69 21.06 36.65
CA ARG A 607 12.65 21.59 37.61
C ARG A 607 12.24 21.38 39.07
N LEU A 608 10.95 21.18 39.36
CA LEU A 608 10.44 20.93 40.71
C LEU A 608 11.03 19.67 41.38
N GLY A 609 11.51 18.71 40.58
CA GLY A 609 12.14 17.49 41.09
C GLY A 609 13.61 17.64 41.51
N GLY A 610 14.18 18.86 41.49
CA GLY A 610 15.57 19.13 41.88
C GLY A 610 16.65 18.56 40.94
N ARG A 611 16.24 17.91 39.84
CA ARG A 611 17.15 17.38 38.79
C ARG A 611 17.20 18.34 37.61
N GLU A 612 18.39 18.55 37.06
CA GLU A 612 18.54 19.28 35.79
C GLU A 612 17.76 18.56 34.67
N PRO A 613 16.91 19.29 33.91
CA PRO A 613 16.19 18.72 32.78
C PRO A 613 17.14 18.18 31.70
N LEU A 614 16.84 17.00 31.16
CA LEU A 614 17.59 16.37 30.06
C LEU A 614 17.22 16.93 28.67
N ILE A 615 16.30 17.89 28.63
CA ILE A 615 15.73 18.47 27.43
C ILE A 615 15.70 19.99 27.58
N GLU A 616 15.69 20.69 26.45
CA GLU A 616 15.62 22.14 26.40
C GLU A 616 14.42 22.55 25.53
N VAL A 617 13.75 23.64 25.91
CA VAL A 617 12.70 24.26 25.09
C VAL A 617 13.19 25.65 24.74
N THR A 618 13.65 25.84 23.50
CA THR A 618 14.17 27.14 23.03
C THR A 618 13.13 27.99 22.32
N LEU A 619 11.95 27.43 22.03
CA LEU A 619 10.84 28.13 21.38
C LEU A 619 9.66 28.27 22.37
N GLU A 620 9.33 29.50 22.72
CA GLU A 620 8.28 29.78 23.72
C GLU A 620 6.87 29.57 23.14
N PRO A 621 5.93 28.93 23.88
CA PRO A 621 4.53 28.86 23.48
C PRO A 621 3.95 30.24 23.13
N GLY A 622 3.15 30.31 22.06
CA GLY A 622 2.62 31.55 21.50
C GLY A 622 3.54 32.22 20.48
N SER A 623 4.80 31.78 20.34
CA SER A 623 5.71 32.25 19.30
C SER A 623 5.16 31.99 17.89
N THR A 624 5.35 32.96 17.00
CA THR A 624 5.03 32.80 15.57
C THR A 624 6.26 32.35 14.81
N VAL A 625 6.18 31.20 14.15
CA VAL A 625 7.26 30.60 13.34
C VAL A 625 6.94 30.78 11.86
N ALA A 626 7.81 31.49 11.15
CA ALA A 626 7.68 31.70 9.71
C ALA A 626 8.20 30.47 8.91
N PRO A 627 7.70 30.25 7.67
CA PRO A 627 8.25 29.26 6.75
C PRO A 627 9.74 29.51 6.49
N ALA A 628 10.61 28.50 6.66
CA ALA A 628 12.04 28.60 6.37
C ALA A 628 12.67 27.22 6.19
N TRP A 629 13.75 27.13 5.39
CA TRP A 629 14.55 25.92 5.25
C TRP A 629 15.63 25.85 6.33
N SER A 630 15.54 24.84 7.20
CA SER A 630 16.47 24.68 8.34
C SER A 630 17.69 23.79 8.03
N PHE A 631 17.79 23.22 6.81
CA PHE A 631 18.82 22.24 6.47
C PHE A 631 19.77 22.70 5.37
N ALA A 632 20.29 23.92 5.52
CA ALA A 632 21.25 24.52 4.57
C ALA A 632 22.51 23.66 4.35
N GLN A 633 22.87 22.80 5.31
CA GLN A 633 23.97 21.83 5.17
C GLN A 633 23.74 20.77 4.08
N PHE A 634 22.49 20.54 3.68
CA PHE A 634 22.17 19.58 2.60
C PHE A 634 21.99 20.26 1.26
N CYS A 635 21.41 21.46 1.23
CA CYS A 635 21.16 22.20 0.01
C CYS A 635 21.00 23.70 0.31
N ASP A 636 21.61 24.54 -0.52
CA ASP A 636 21.53 26.00 -0.43
C ASP A 636 20.24 26.53 -1.07
N GLU A 637 19.64 27.56 -0.45
CA GLU A 637 18.40 28.19 -0.94
C GLU A 637 18.55 28.89 -2.30
N GLY A 638 19.77 29.31 -2.68
CA GLY A 638 20.04 29.87 -4.00
C GLY A 638 19.74 28.91 -5.14
N THR A 639 19.68 27.60 -4.88
CA THR A 639 19.34 26.58 -5.86
C THR A 639 17.91 26.73 -6.38
N ILE A 640 16.97 27.22 -5.55
CA ILE A 640 15.53 27.27 -5.82
C ILE A 640 15.22 27.94 -7.16
N ALA A 641 15.85 29.08 -7.47
CA ALA A 641 15.60 29.84 -8.69
C ALA A 641 15.85 29.02 -9.98
N SER A 642 16.72 28.02 -9.91
CA SER A 642 17.06 27.16 -11.04
C SER A 642 16.13 25.95 -11.22
N ILE A 643 15.50 25.47 -10.14
CA ILE A 643 14.81 24.17 -10.11
C ILE A 643 13.34 24.20 -9.69
N ALA A 644 12.88 25.19 -8.93
CA ALA A 644 11.47 25.29 -8.54
C ALA A 644 10.61 25.74 -9.73
N GLU A 645 9.38 25.26 -9.80
CA GLU A 645 8.38 25.71 -10.77
C GLU A 645 7.73 27.02 -10.31
N GLN A 646 7.40 27.09 -9.03
CA GLN A 646 6.75 28.21 -8.35
C GLN A 646 7.61 28.62 -7.15
N PRO A 647 8.72 29.35 -7.36
CA PRO A 647 9.70 29.65 -6.30
C PRO A 647 9.16 30.51 -5.15
N ASP A 648 7.99 31.12 -5.32
CA ASP A 648 7.29 31.89 -4.28
C ASP A 648 6.34 31.01 -3.44
N ASP A 649 5.97 29.82 -3.93
CA ASP A 649 5.18 28.85 -3.18
C ASP A 649 6.08 28.05 -2.24
N SER A 650 5.80 28.07 -0.93
CA SER A 650 6.66 27.43 0.06
C SER A 650 6.70 25.91 -0.03
N ARG A 651 5.66 25.26 -0.56
CA ARG A 651 5.67 23.80 -0.76
C ARG A 651 6.56 23.44 -1.94
N ASP A 652 6.46 24.17 -3.04
CA ASP A 652 7.32 23.95 -4.21
C ASP A 652 8.79 24.27 -3.89
N ARG A 653 9.07 25.32 -3.10
CA ARG A 653 10.41 25.57 -2.53
C ARG A 653 10.93 24.37 -1.74
N LEU A 654 10.13 23.85 -0.81
CA LEU A 654 10.52 22.71 0.03
C LEU A 654 10.77 21.46 -0.82
N ALA A 655 9.89 21.17 -1.78
CA ALA A 655 10.03 20.07 -2.71
C ALA A 655 11.33 20.19 -3.53
N ALA A 656 11.61 21.38 -4.06
CA ALA A 656 12.81 21.66 -4.83
C ALA A 656 14.09 21.48 -3.99
N LEU A 657 14.12 21.99 -2.75
CA LEU A 657 15.27 21.89 -1.85
C LEU A 657 15.58 20.45 -1.43
N ILE A 658 14.55 19.64 -1.16
CA ILE A 658 14.72 18.23 -0.82
C ILE A 658 15.22 17.45 -2.03
N THR A 659 14.67 17.71 -3.21
CA THR A 659 14.90 16.88 -4.39
C THR A 659 15.97 17.43 -5.35
N ALA A 660 16.68 18.49 -4.97
CA ALA A 660 17.78 19.05 -5.73
C ALA A 660 18.90 18.01 -5.96
N PRO A 661 19.57 17.98 -7.12
CA PRO A 661 20.74 17.12 -7.33
C PRO A 661 21.90 17.46 -6.37
N GLN A 662 22.01 18.72 -5.95
CA GLN A 662 22.95 19.20 -4.93
C GLN A 662 22.69 18.58 -3.56
N ASN A 663 21.44 18.22 -3.26
CA ASN A 663 21.06 17.52 -2.05
C ASN A 663 21.42 16.02 -2.18
N GLU A 664 22.72 15.71 -2.08
CA GLU A 664 23.21 14.33 -2.14
C GLU A 664 22.57 13.46 -1.02
N ARG A 665 22.17 14.08 0.11
CA ARG A 665 21.51 13.36 1.21
C ARG A 665 20.23 12.68 0.74
N PHE A 666 19.38 13.37 -0.03
CA PHE A 666 18.14 12.79 -0.56
C PHE A 666 18.43 11.56 -1.43
N ALA A 667 19.33 11.68 -2.40
CA ALA A 667 19.66 10.58 -3.31
C ALA A 667 20.25 9.38 -2.56
N GLN A 668 21.12 9.63 -1.57
CA GLN A 668 21.70 8.57 -0.73
C GLN A 668 20.65 7.91 0.17
N VAL A 669 19.73 8.67 0.77
CA VAL A 669 18.64 8.11 1.59
C VAL A 669 17.75 7.20 0.76
N MET A 670 17.38 7.62 -0.44
CA MET A 670 16.57 6.82 -1.34
C MET A 670 17.32 5.58 -1.85
N ALA A 671 18.60 5.70 -2.19
CA ALA A 671 19.43 4.57 -2.57
C ALA A 671 19.57 3.55 -1.43
N ASN A 672 19.81 4.00 -0.19
CA ASN A 672 19.91 3.15 0.99
C ASN A 672 18.59 2.42 1.29
N ARG A 673 17.45 3.08 1.10
CA ARG A 673 16.11 2.47 1.25
C ARG A 673 15.88 1.35 0.24
N ILE A 674 16.23 1.57 -1.03
CA ILE A 674 16.15 0.53 -2.07
C ILE A 674 17.10 -0.62 -1.75
N TRP A 675 18.34 -0.31 -1.36
CA TRP A 675 19.35 -1.29 -0.97
C TRP A 675 18.86 -2.15 0.21
N GLN A 676 18.39 -1.54 1.30
CA GLN A 676 17.96 -2.26 2.49
C GLN A 676 16.81 -3.23 2.19
N ARG A 677 15.85 -2.83 1.34
CA ARG A 677 14.72 -3.70 0.98
C ARG A 677 15.18 -4.95 0.25
N LEU A 678 16.17 -4.84 -0.63
CA LEU A 678 16.69 -5.95 -1.44
C LEU A 678 17.72 -6.80 -0.68
N MET A 679 18.59 -6.16 0.11
CA MET A 679 19.74 -6.80 0.76
C MET A 679 19.46 -7.21 2.21
N GLY A 680 18.34 -6.78 2.80
CA GLY A 680 17.94 -7.03 4.18
C GLY A 680 18.57 -6.13 5.23
N ARG A 681 19.66 -5.43 4.86
CA ARG A 681 20.39 -4.51 5.73
C ARG A 681 20.79 -3.28 4.92
N GLY A 682 20.60 -2.10 5.50
CA GLY A 682 21.01 -0.83 4.90
C GLY A 682 22.53 -0.67 4.90
N LEU A 683 23.05 0.11 3.95
CA LEU A 683 24.41 0.65 4.02
C LEU A 683 24.52 1.59 5.23
N VAL A 684 23.49 2.41 5.47
CA VAL A 684 23.19 3.01 6.77
C VAL A 684 22.08 2.18 7.40
N GLU A 685 22.37 1.55 8.53
CA GLU A 685 21.45 0.62 9.20
C GLU A 685 20.15 1.30 9.63
N THR A 686 20.26 2.48 10.25
CA THR A 686 19.12 3.27 10.72
C THR A 686 18.52 4.12 9.60
N ILE A 687 17.66 3.51 8.78
CA ILE A 687 17.12 4.10 7.54
C ILE A 687 16.53 5.52 7.71
N GLY A 688 15.82 5.77 8.82
CA GLY A 688 15.12 7.04 9.10
C GLY A 688 15.83 7.98 10.08
N ASP A 689 17.00 7.59 10.61
CA ASP A 689 17.74 8.31 11.64
C ASP A 689 19.25 8.12 11.44
N TRP A 690 19.84 8.90 10.54
CA TRP A 690 21.23 8.73 10.11
C TRP A 690 22.25 9.31 11.10
N GLU A 691 21.81 10.01 12.16
CA GLU A 691 22.69 10.50 13.22
C GLU A 691 23.18 9.36 14.13
N LYS A 692 22.50 8.20 14.12
CA LYS A 692 22.82 7.03 14.96
C LYS A 692 23.82 6.06 14.36
N SER A 693 24.03 6.04 13.05
CA SER A 693 24.85 5.01 12.42
C SER A 693 25.57 5.53 11.16
N PRO A 694 26.91 5.41 11.08
CA PRO A 694 27.64 5.73 9.87
C PRO A 694 27.39 4.68 8.77
N PRO A 695 27.61 5.02 7.49
CA PRO A 695 27.51 4.06 6.40
C PRO A 695 28.63 3.01 6.44
N SER A 696 28.30 1.73 6.26
CA SER A 696 29.26 0.63 6.15
C SER A 696 30.15 0.72 4.90
N HIS A 697 29.58 1.22 3.81
CA HIS A 697 30.23 1.43 2.50
C HIS A 697 29.94 2.86 1.99
N PRO A 698 30.65 3.89 2.50
CA PRO A 698 30.39 5.28 2.16
C PRO A 698 30.55 5.58 0.66
N GLU A 699 31.58 5.03 0.02
CA GLU A 699 31.84 5.25 -1.41
C GLU A 699 30.77 4.59 -2.29
N LEU A 700 30.35 3.36 -1.96
CA LEU A 700 29.25 2.67 -2.63
C LEU A 700 27.94 3.44 -2.48
N LEU A 701 27.62 3.91 -1.27
CA LEU A 701 26.40 4.67 -1.02
C LEU A 701 26.37 5.97 -1.83
N ARG A 702 27.49 6.69 -1.87
CA ARG A 702 27.63 7.91 -2.68
C ARG A 702 27.51 7.61 -4.17
N TRP A 703 28.15 6.53 -4.65
CA TRP A 703 28.07 6.09 -6.04
C TRP A 703 26.63 5.72 -6.43
N LEU A 704 25.92 4.92 -5.61
CA LEU A 704 24.51 4.57 -5.84
C LEU A 704 23.60 5.81 -5.83
N GLY A 705 23.87 6.79 -4.96
CA GLY A 705 23.18 8.08 -4.97
C GLY A 705 23.36 8.82 -6.28
N ARG A 706 24.59 8.86 -6.83
CA ARG A 706 24.87 9.45 -8.14
C ARG A 706 24.22 8.66 -9.29
N GLU A 707 24.23 7.33 -9.25
CA GLU A 707 23.52 6.50 -10.24
C GLU A 707 22.01 6.76 -10.22
N LEU A 708 21.44 6.99 -9.03
CA LEU A 708 20.04 7.39 -8.92
C LEU A 708 19.78 8.74 -9.58
N VAL A 709 20.63 9.75 -9.35
CA VAL A 709 20.50 11.05 -10.04
C VAL A 709 20.65 10.87 -11.56
N ARG A 710 21.65 10.09 -11.99
CA ARG A 710 21.97 9.83 -13.41
C ARG A 710 20.87 9.09 -14.17
N SER A 711 20.15 8.19 -13.50
CA SER A 711 18.98 7.53 -14.09
C SER A 711 17.76 8.44 -14.18
N GLY A 712 17.86 9.70 -13.73
CA GLY A 712 16.72 10.58 -13.56
C GLY A 712 15.84 10.09 -12.40
N TYR A 713 16.44 9.73 -11.27
CA TYR A 713 15.76 9.27 -10.05
C TYR A 713 14.87 8.04 -10.27
N ASP A 714 15.19 7.18 -11.24
CA ASP A 714 14.48 5.92 -11.50
C ASP A 714 14.87 4.85 -10.48
N ALA A 715 13.92 4.50 -9.61
CA ALA A 715 14.09 3.48 -8.58
C ALA A 715 14.31 2.07 -9.16
N LYS A 716 13.65 1.73 -10.27
CA LYS A 716 13.79 0.43 -10.93
C LYS A 716 15.14 0.32 -11.62
N ALA A 717 15.67 1.41 -12.18
CA ALA A 717 17.03 1.43 -12.73
C ALA A 717 18.08 1.13 -11.65
N LEU A 718 17.95 1.72 -10.46
CA LEU A 718 18.85 1.43 -9.34
C LEU A 718 18.66 -0.01 -8.82
N ALA A 719 17.42 -0.47 -8.69
CA ALA A 719 17.12 -1.85 -8.31
C ALA A 719 17.74 -2.84 -9.31
N ARG A 720 17.68 -2.55 -10.61
CA ARG A 720 18.31 -3.37 -11.66
C ARG A 720 19.81 -3.52 -11.46
N ILE A 721 20.52 -2.45 -11.07
CA ILE A 721 21.96 -2.49 -10.77
C ILE A 721 22.22 -3.45 -9.60
N ILE A 722 21.45 -3.33 -8.52
CA ILE A 722 21.61 -4.14 -7.31
C ILE A 722 21.29 -5.61 -7.59
N LEU A 723 20.15 -5.91 -8.23
CA LEU A 723 19.67 -7.28 -8.51
C LEU A 723 20.62 -8.07 -9.45
N ASN A 724 21.37 -7.37 -10.30
CA ASN A 724 22.36 -7.98 -11.20
C ASN A 724 23.76 -8.16 -10.57
N SER A 725 23.99 -7.69 -9.34
CA SER A 725 25.25 -7.91 -8.63
C SER A 725 25.40 -9.35 -8.13
N HIS A 726 26.64 -9.85 -8.05
CA HIS A 726 26.89 -11.09 -7.32
C HIS A 726 26.51 -10.97 -5.85
N ALA A 727 26.71 -9.81 -5.22
CA ALA A 727 26.32 -9.55 -3.83
C ALA A 727 24.84 -9.91 -3.56
N TYR A 728 23.91 -9.47 -4.41
CA TYR A 728 22.49 -9.84 -4.27
C TYR A 728 22.21 -11.31 -4.58
N GLN A 729 22.95 -11.91 -5.52
CA GLN A 729 22.67 -13.27 -6.02
C GLN A 729 23.30 -14.39 -5.20
N ARG A 730 23.98 -14.09 -4.09
CA ARG A 730 24.58 -15.10 -3.20
C ARG A 730 23.54 -15.92 -2.45
N ALA A 731 23.82 -17.18 -2.16
CA ALA A 731 23.02 -18.00 -1.26
C ALA A 731 23.03 -17.39 0.15
N ALA A 732 21.88 -17.36 0.82
CA ALA A 732 21.85 -16.93 2.22
C ALA A 732 22.53 -17.95 3.12
N ASP A 733 23.21 -17.44 4.15
CA ASP A 733 23.69 -18.25 5.27
C ASP A 733 22.58 -18.35 6.31
N ARG A 734 22.01 -19.55 6.46
CA ARG A 734 20.88 -19.82 7.36
C ARG A 734 21.27 -19.72 8.85
N ALA A 735 22.55 -19.67 9.18
CA ALA A 735 23.01 -19.47 10.55
C ALA A 735 23.00 -17.99 10.97
N LEU A 736 22.91 -17.06 10.01
CA LEU A 736 22.87 -15.63 10.30
C LEU A 736 21.47 -15.18 10.74
N ALA A 737 21.43 -14.39 11.81
CA ALA A 737 20.23 -13.66 12.22
C ALA A 737 19.99 -12.41 11.36
N GLU A 738 21.06 -11.78 10.90
CA GLU A 738 21.02 -10.56 10.08
C GLU A 738 22.09 -10.62 8.98
N THR A 739 21.81 -9.95 7.85
CA THR A 739 22.77 -9.88 6.74
C THR A 739 24.08 -9.29 7.22
N SER A 740 25.21 -9.89 6.81
CA SER A 740 26.55 -9.42 7.14
C SER A 740 26.71 -7.92 6.83
N PRO A 741 27.28 -7.08 7.72
CA PRO A 741 27.56 -5.67 7.44
C PRO A 741 28.50 -5.44 6.25
N LEU A 742 29.30 -6.44 5.88
CA LEU A 742 30.14 -6.46 4.68
C LEU A 742 29.47 -7.11 3.46
N PHE A 743 28.22 -7.55 3.59
CA PHE A 743 27.45 -8.25 2.54
C PHE A 743 28.18 -9.49 1.99
N THR A 744 28.95 -10.17 2.84
CA THR A 744 29.62 -11.43 2.52
C THR A 744 28.65 -12.58 2.34
N ALA A 745 27.55 -12.55 3.10
CA ALA A 745 26.42 -13.46 2.99
C ALA A 745 25.11 -12.73 3.35
N PRO A 746 24.03 -12.91 2.56
CA PRO A 746 22.68 -12.57 2.99
C PRO A 746 22.24 -13.43 4.17
N ALA A 747 21.39 -12.89 5.04
CA ALA A 747 20.65 -13.70 6.01
C ALA A 747 19.24 -14.02 5.50
N PRO A 748 18.60 -15.09 6.00
CA PRO A 748 17.18 -15.33 5.78
C PRO A 748 16.35 -14.11 6.21
N ARG A 749 15.57 -13.54 5.28
CA ARG A 749 14.67 -12.42 5.59
C ARG A 749 13.27 -12.93 5.78
N ARG A 750 12.55 -12.45 6.81
CA ARG A 750 11.14 -12.82 6.95
C ARG A 750 10.30 -12.21 5.84
N ILE A 751 9.33 -12.99 5.33
CA ILE A 751 8.34 -12.49 4.37
C ILE A 751 7.37 -11.54 5.09
N ALA A 752 7.02 -10.42 4.45
CA ALA A 752 6.03 -9.49 5.01
C ALA A 752 4.61 -10.07 4.97
N ALA A 753 3.73 -9.64 5.88
CA ALA A 753 2.34 -10.07 5.96
C ALA A 753 1.58 -10.05 4.62
N GLU A 754 1.67 -8.96 3.86
CA GLU A 754 1.02 -8.82 2.55
C GLU A 754 1.58 -9.84 1.55
N GLN A 755 2.91 -9.99 1.48
CA GLN A 755 3.56 -10.94 0.59
C GLN A 755 3.17 -12.38 0.94
N LEU A 756 3.08 -12.72 2.23
CA LEU A 756 2.66 -14.04 2.69
C LEU A 756 1.25 -14.34 2.22
N VAL A 757 0.29 -13.48 2.55
CA VAL A 757 -1.12 -13.67 2.18
C VAL A 757 -1.28 -13.75 0.66
N ASP A 758 -0.77 -12.77 -0.09
CA ASP A 758 -0.91 -12.73 -1.54
C ASP A 758 -0.23 -13.94 -2.20
N SER A 759 0.91 -14.42 -1.66
CA SER A 759 1.58 -15.62 -2.17
C SER A 759 0.78 -16.90 -1.90
N LEU A 760 0.12 -17.03 -0.75
CA LEU A 760 -0.69 -18.21 -0.43
C LEU A 760 -1.92 -18.31 -1.36
N PHE A 761 -2.61 -17.19 -1.60
CA PHE A 761 -3.70 -17.13 -2.59
C PHE A 761 -3.19 -17.40 -4.01
N ALA A 762 -2.04 -16.84 -4.40
CA ALA A 762 -1.46 -17.06 -5.72
C ALA A 762 -1.02 -18.53 -5.95
N ALA A 763 -0.37 -19.16 -4.97
CA ALA A 763 0.14 -20.53 -5.08
C ALA A 763 -0.97 -21.58 -5.15
N THR A 764 -2.03 -21.38 -4.37
CA THR A 764 -3.24 -22.23 -4.38
C THR A 764 -4.15 -21.93 -5.58
N GLY A 765 -4.05 -20.71 -6.13
CA GLY A 765 -4.94 -20.18 -7.15
C GLY A 765 -6.38 -20.00 -6.64
N LYS A 766 -6.57 -19.86 -5.32
CA LYS A 766 -7.84 -19.47 -4.72
C LYS A 766 -8.11 -17.98 -5.02
N PRO A 767 -9.31 -17.60 -5.48
CA PRO A 767 -9.65 -16.19 -5.65
C PRO A 767 -9.63 -15.42 -4.32
N PHE A 768 -9.01 -14.24 -4.29
CA PHE A 768 -9.06 -13.33 -3.15
C PHE A 768 -10.41 -12.59 -3.15
N ILE A 769 -11.42 -13.17 -2.51
CA ILE A 769 -12.78 -12.60 -2.43
C ILE A 769 -13.10 -12.24 -0.98
N VAL A 770 -13.31 -10.96 -0.71
CA VAL A 770 -13.70 -10.40 0.59
C VAL A 770 -14.81 -9.36 0.41
N GLU A 771 -15.38 -8.86 1.52
CA GLU A 771 -16.37 -7.77 1.48
C GLU A 771 -15.78 -6.48 0.86
N PRO A 772 -16.63 -5.54 0.37
CA PRO A 772 -16.19 -4.18 0.12
C PRO A 772 -15.61 -3.55 1.39
N ILE A 773 -14.56 -2.75 1.23
CA ILE A 773 -13.95 -1.97 2.30
C ILE A 773 -14.75 -0.66 2.47
N ASN A 774 -16.02 -0.84 2.85
CA ASN A 774 -17.01 0.22 2.95
C ASN A 774 -18.11 -0.21 3.94
N LEU A 775 -18.45 0.66 4.89
CA LEU A 775 -19.54 0.43 5.85
C LEU A 775 -20.84 1.16 5.45
N ASP A 776 -20.80 2.05 4.47
CA ASP A 776 -21.91 2.82 3.90
C ASP A 776 -22.29 2.31 2.50
N ILE A 777 -22.45 1.00 2.32
CA ILE A 777 -22.64 0.36 1.00
C ILE A 777 -23.92 0.78 0.24
N ASP A 778 -24.85 1.46 0.91
CA ASP A 778 -26.04 2.08 0.34
C ASP A 778 -25.84 3.56 -0.05
N SER A 779 -24.67 4.14 0.24
CA SER A 779 -24.21 5.48 -0.20
C SER A 779 -25.12 6.63 0.21
N VAL A 780 -25.57 6.60 1.47
CA VAL A 780 -26.53 7.55 2.04
C VAL A 780 -25.85 8.56 2.97
N ARG A 781 -24.52 8.48 3.15
CA ARG A 781 -23.73 9.41 3.96
C ARG A 781 -22.95 10.41 3.12
N THR A 782 -22.52 11.48 3.78
CA THR A 782 -21.67 12.51 3.19
C THR A 782 -20.20 12.09 3.18
N THR A 783 -19.41 12.69 2.29
CA THR A 783 -17.98 12.37 2.10
C THR A 783 -17.10 12.65 3.33
N ASP A 784 -17.56 13.47 4.27
CA ASP A 784 -16.86 13.78 5.53
C ASP A 784 -17.22 12.81 6.66
N ASN A 785 -18.13 11.87 6.41
CA ASN A 785 -18.63 10.92 7.40
C ASN A 785 -18.20 9.47 7.11
N ALA A 786 -18.07 9.08 5.84
CA ALA A 786 -17.68 7.72 5.44
C ALA A 786 -16.81 7.73 4.18
N LEU A 787 -15.92 6.74 4.05
CA LEU A 787 -15.08 6.52 2.87
C LEU A 787 -15.45 5.21 2.17
N ASP A 788 -15.25 5.18 0.85
CA ASP A 788 -15.16 3.94 0.08
C ASP A 788 -13.70 3.67 -0.27
N LEU A 789 -13.16 2.53 0.14
CA LEU A 789 -11.82 2.07 -0.29
C LEU A 789 -11.89 0.95 -1.35
N GLY A 790 -13.07 0.71 -1.91
CA GLY A 790 -13.31 -0.26 -2.97
C GLY A 790 -13.36 -1.70 -2.48
N ARG A 791 -13.06 -2.63 -3.39
CA ARG A 791 -12.95 -4.07 -3.09
C ARG A 791 -11.50 -4.49 -3.13
N ALA A 792 -11.02 -5.16 -2.08
CA ALA A 792 -9.66 -5.68 -2.06
C ALA A 792 -9.49 -6.85 -3.04
N ARG A 793 -8.43 -6.76 -3.84
CA ARG A 793 -7.89 -7.84 -4.68
C ARG A 793 -6.46 -8.25 -4.28
N ARG A 794 -5.90 -7.54 -3.30
CA ARG A 794 -4.56 -7.71 -2.73
C ARG A 794 -4.62 -7.38 -1.24
N ALA A 795 -3.77 -8.02 -0.47
CA ALA A 795 -3.67 -7.82 0.98
C ALA A 795 -3.41 -6.35 1.36
N TRP A 796 -2.57 -5.63 0.61
CA TRP A 796 -2.25 -4.23 0.91
C TRP A 796 -3.46 -3.28 0.85
N MET A 797 -4.51 -3.63 0.08
CA MET A 797 -5.69 -2.79 -0.08
C MET A 797 -6.55 -2.77 1.17
N LEU A 798 -6.40 -3.75 2.07
CA LEU A 798 -7.10 -3.80 3.33
C LEU A 798 -6.79 -2.56 4.20
N ALA A 799 -7.67 -2.29 5.14
CA ALA A 799 -7.55 -1.22 6.11
C ALA A 799 -8.02 -1.72 7.47
N SER A 800 -7.73 -0.98 8.53
CA SER A 800 -8.23 -1.32 9.86
C SER A 800 -9.74 -1.54 9.85
N THR A 801 -10.17 -2.68 10.37
CA THR A 801 -11.58 -2.95 10.67
C THR A 801 -11.97 -2.52 12.08
N SER A 802 -11.04 -1.94 12.85
CA SER A 802 -11.34 -1.35 14.15
C SER A 802 -12.28 -0.16 13.95
N ASN A 803 -13.57 -0.40 14.10
CA ASN A 803 -14.55 0.66 14.20
C ASN A 803 -14.51 1.18 15.65
N GLU A 804 -14.73 2.49 15.87
CA GLU A 804 -14.73 3.11 17.21
C GLU A 804 -15.89 2.59 18.13
N ARG A 805 -16.63 1.58 17.70
CA ARG A 805 -17.85 1.09 18.35
C ARG A 805 -17.93 -0.43 18.15
N ASP A 806 -17.34 -1.23 19.04
CA ASP A 806 -17.39 -2.70 19.09
C ASP A 806 -18.80 -3.28 18.86
N ARG A 807 -19.22 -3.34 17.59
CA ARG A 807 -20.59 -3.66 17.18
C ARG A 807 -20.55 -4.81 16.19
N PRO A 808 -21.11 -5.97 16.55
CA PRO A 808 -21.14 -7.13 15.67
C PRO A 808 -21.71 -6.83 14.28
N SER A 809 -22.78 -6.05 14.17
CA SER A 809 -23.38 -5.66 12.88
C SER A 809 -22.43 -4.95 11.91
N LEU A 810 -21.39 -4.26 12.40
CA LEU A 810 -20.41 -3.55 11.58
C LEU A 810 -19.11 -4.32 11.34
N MET A 811 -19.05 -5.59 11.73
CA MET A 811 -17.94 -6.47 11.37
C MET A 811 -17.89 -6.72 9.86
N LEU A 812 -16.69 -6.97 9.34
CA LEU A 812 -16.45 -7.41 7.96
C LEU A 812 -15.74 -8.77 8.03
N PRO A 813 -16.49 -9.89 8.23
CA PRO A 813 -15.91 -11.16 8.68
C PRO A 813 -14.83 -11.75 7.78
N ARG A 814 -14.95 -11.64 6.44
CA ARG A 814 -13.91 -12.15 5.54
C ARG A 814 -12.69 -11.25 5.50
N ILE A 815 -12.86 -9.93 5.54
CA ILE A 815 -11.74 -8.99 5.72
C ILE A 815 -11.01 -9.29 7.04
N GLN A 816 -11.74 -9.44 8.15
CA GLN A 816 -11.18 -9.73 9.47
C GLN A 816 -10.37 -11.03 9.46
N ALA A 817 -10.90 -12.10 8.86
CA ALA A 817 -10.20 -13.38 8.75
C ALA A 817 -8.84 -13.31 8.03
N VAL A 818 -8.66 -12.35 7.11
CA VAL A 818 -7.36 -12.11 6.44
C VAL A 818 -6.51 -11.14 7.26
N ALA A 819 -7.11 -10.05 7.76
CA ALA A 819 -6.45 -9.03 8.56
C ALA A 819 -5.80 -9.61 9.82
N GLU A 820 -6.47 -10.50 10.54
CA GLU A 820 -5.92 -11.17 11.74
C GLU A 820 -4.62 -11.93 11.45
N VAL A 821 -4.57 -12.63 10.31
CA VAL A 821 -3.32 -13.28 9.87
C VAL A 821 -2.27 -12.22 9.61
N MET A 822 -2.60 -11.14 8.91
CA MET A 822 -1.63 -10.09 8.61
C MET A 822 -1.09 -9.40 9.87
N GLU A 823 -1.93 -9.08 10.85
CA GLU A 823 -1.55 -8.42 12.11
C GLU A 823 -0.57 -9.26 12.92
N VAL A 824 -0.78 -10.58 13.00
CA VAL A 824 0.13 -11.52 13.67
C VAL A 824 1.49 -11.64 12.98
N PHE A 825 1.57 -11.25 11.71
CA PHE A 825 2.80 -11.13 10.92
C PHE A 825 3.29 -9.66 10.80
N GLY A 826 2.88 -8.80 11.73
CA GLY A 826 3.40 -7.44 11.90
C GLY A 826 2.75 -6.37 11.02
N TRP A 827 1.68 -6.69 10.30
CA TRP A 827 0.90 -5.67 9.58
C TRP A 827 0.23 -4.69 10.54
N ARG A 828 0.18 -3.43 10.13
CA ARG A 828 -0.48 -2.36 10.88
C ARG A 828 -1.74 -1.93 10.14
N GLY A 829 -2.92 -2.32 10.61
CA GLY A 829 -4.19 -1.89 10.00
C GLY A 829 -4.39 -0.36 10.08
N ALA A 830 -3.92 0.25 11.16
CA ALA A 830 -3.89 1.70 11.38
C ALA A 830 -2.44 2.20 11.54
N ARG A 831 -2.15 3.39 11.01
CA ARG A 831 -0.80 3.99 10.97
C ARG A 831 -0.82 5.45 11.46
N PRO A 832 -1.08 5.70 12.75
CA PRO A 832 -1.14 7.06 13.29
C PRO A 832 0.20 7.80 13.18
N ASP A 833 1.31 7.07 13.10
CA ASP A 833 2.66 7.62 12.88
C ASP A 833 3.46 6.81 11.84
N ALA A 834 4.43 7.49 11.23
CA ALA A 834 5.33 6.85 10.25
C ALA A 834 6.30 5.90 10.94
N GLY A 835 6.55 4.78 10.27
CA GLY A 835 7.64 3.87 10.62
C GLY A 835 8.85 4.10 9.73
N SER A 836 9.97 3.49 10.08
CA SER A 836 11.17 3.42 9.21
C SER A 836 10.92 2.62 7.92
N GLY A 837 9.79 1.91 7.83
CA GLY A 837 9.46 0.90 6.82
C GLY A 837 9.88 -0.52 7.25
N ILE A 838 10.53 -0.67 8.40
CA ILE A 838 10.89 -1.96 9.00
C ILE A 838 9.82 -2.31 10.04
N ARG A 839 9.16 -3.46 9.87
CA ARG A 839 8.14 -3.97 10.80
C ARG A 839 8.75 -4.95 11.78
N GLU A 840 8.08 -5.13 12.92
CA GLU A 840 8.41 -6.22 13.84
C GLU A 840 8.06 -7.56 13.19
N VAL A 841 9.06 -8.44 13.11
CA VAL A 841 8.94 -9.78 12.50
C VAL A 841 9.28 -10.88 13.49
N SER A 842 9.21 -10.57 14.79
CA SER A 842 9.45 -11.52 15.88
C SER A 842 8.56 -12.76 15.70
N ALA A 843 9.14 -13.95 15.92
CA ALA A 843 8.34 -15.16 15.97
C ALA A 843 7.42 -15.10 17.19
N ASN A 844 6.17 -15.53 17.01
CA ASN A 844 5.23 -15.71 18.10
C ASN A 844 4.39 -16.97 17.87
N VAL A 845 3.76 -17.47 18.93
CA VAL A 845 2.97 -18.71 18.90
C VAL A 845 1.68 -18.60 18.07
N LEU A 846 1.18 -17.38 17.84
CA LEU A 846 -0.04 -17.16 17.05
C LEU A 846 0.20 -17.35 15.56
N GLN A 847 1.41 -17.06 15.06
CA GLN A 847 1.79 -17.24 13.65
C GLN A 847 1.48 -18.66 13.13
N PRO A 848 2.07 -19.73 13.71
CA PRO A 848 1.75 -21.09 13.27
C PRO A 848 0.30 -21.49 13.61
N ALA A 849 -0.27 -21.01 14.72
CA ALA A 849 -1.64 -21.35 15.09
C ALA A 849 -2.67 -20.87 14.05
N LEU A 850 -2.53 -19.63 13.56
CA LEU A 850 -3.38 -19.06 12.52
C LEU A 850 -3.12 -19.68 11.15
N LEU A 851 -1.86 -19.97 10.79
CA LEU A 851 -1.57 -20.67 9.53
C LEU A 851 -2.06 -22.13 9.52
N SER A 852 -2.19 -22.76 10.69
CA SER A 852 -2.71 -24.12 10.79
C SER A 852 -4.23 -24.18 10.86
N ASN A 853 -4.89 -23.27 11.58
CA ASN A 853 -6.31 -23.41 11.93
C ASN A 853 -7.17 -22.17 11.63
N GLY A 854 -6.58 -21.10 11.08
CA GLY A 854 -7.29 -19.86 10.78
C GLY A 854 -8.35 -20.01 9.69
N THR A 855 -9.37 -19.16 9.74
CA THR A 855 -10.47 -19.14 8.75
C THR A 855 -9.95 -19.01 7.32
N MET A 856 -8.99 -18.10 7.08
CA MET A 856 -8.34 -17.95 5.76
C MET A 856 -7.71 -19.26 5.26
N MET A 857 -7.07 -20.02 6.15
CA MET A 857 -6.39 -21.27 5.80
C MET A 857 -7.35 -22.38 5.43
N THR A 858 -8.57 -22.36 5.98
CA THR A 858 -9.65 -23.26 5.55
C THR A 858 -10.04 -23.00 4.10
N TRP A 859 -10.02 -21.73 3.65
CA TRP A 859 -10.34 -21.38 2.26
C TRP A 859 -9.25 -21.81 1.27
N LEU A 860 -8.00 -21.71 1.70
CA LEU A 860 -6.80 -22.03 0.90
C LEU A 860 -6.54 -23.53 0.77
N THR A 861 -7.06 -24.32 1.70
CA THR A 861 -6.89 -25.78 1.71
C THR A 861 -8.09 -26.50 1.10
N ARG A 862 -9.30 -25.98 1.25
CA ARG A 862 -10.50 -26.63 0.71
C ARG A 862 -10.61 -26.50 -0.80
N LEU A 863 -10.67 -27.65 -1.48
CA LEU A 863 -10.90 -27.73 -2.92
C LEU A 863 -12.36 -27.41 -3.24
N SER A 864 -12.61 -26.14 -3.54
CA SER A 864 -13.87 -25.58 -4.08
C SER A 864 -13.81 -25.51 -5.61
N ASP A 865 -14.94 -25.31 -6.29
CA ASP A 865 -14.98 -25.32 -7.77
C ASP A 865 -14.23 -24.15 -8.42
N ASP A 866 -14.11 -23.02 -7.72
CA ASP A 866 -13.33 -21.85 -8.13
C ASP A 866 -11.83 -21.96 -7.80
N HIS A 867 -11.40 -23.02 -7.11
CA HIS A 867 -10.06 -23.19 -6.58
C HIS A 867 -9.05 -23.63 -7.66
N GLY A 868 -7.88 -22.99 -7.72
CA GLY A 868 -6.82 -23.31 -8.68
C GLY A 868 -6.29 -24.74 -8.57
N LEU A 869 -6.07 -25.24 -7.35
CA LEU A 869 -5.69 -26.64 -7.14
C LEU A 869 -6.77 -27.65 -7.55
N THR A 870 -8.06 -27.32 -7.46
CA THR A 870 -9.13 -28.18 -8.01
C THR A 870 -8.93 -28.34 -9.52
N ARG A 871 -8.69 -27.23 -10.24
CA ARG A 871 -8.38 -27.26 -11.68
C ARG A 871 -7.15 -28.12 -11.98
N LEU A 872 -6.07 -27.94 -11.21
CA LEU A 872 -4.83 -28.72 -11.35
C LEU A 872 -5.08 -30.23 -11.22
N VAL A 873 -5.83 -30.65 -10.20
CA VAL A 873 -6.12 -32.07 -9.94
C VAL A 873 -6.96 -32.71 -11.03
N LEU A 874 -7.86 -31.93 -11.67
CA LEU A 874 -8.76 -32.41 -12.71
C LEU A 874 -8.05 -32.62 -14.07
N GLU A 875 -6.84 -32.10 -14.25
CA GLU A 875 -6.03 -32.35 -15.44
C GLU A 875 -5.60 -33.83 -15.52
N ASP A 876 -5.55 -34.38 -16.74
CA ASP A 876 -5.03 -35.72 -16.99
C ASP A 876 -3.49 -35.70 -16.95
N GLN A 877 -2.92 -36.25 -15.87
CA GLN A 877 -1.48 -36.25 -15.63
C GLN A 877 -1.07 -37.41 -14.71
N PRO A 878 0.20 -37.86 -14.76
CA PRO A 878 0.75 -38.80 -13.78
C PRO A 878 0.80 -38.20 -12.37
N LEU A 879 0.63 -39.04 -11.34
CA LEU A 879 0.68 -38.60 -9.95
C LEU A 879 2.02 -37.96 -9.57
N ASP A 880 3.15 -38.49 -10.05
CA ASP A 880 4.45 -37.89 -9.77
C ASP A 880 4.58 -36.48 -10.37
N ALA A 881 3.99 -36.26 -11.55
CA ALA A 881 3.94 -34.93 -12.16
C ALA A 881 3.07 -33.97 -11.34
N LEU A 882 1.92 -34.43 -10.81
CA LEU A 882 1.09 -33.63 -9.90
C LEU A 882 1.86 -33.22 -8.65
N VAL A 883 2.60 -34.15 -8.02
CA VAL A 883 3.42 -33.85 -6.84
C VAL A 883 4.54 -32.86 -7.18
N ASP A 884 5.23 -33.03 -8.30
CA ASP A 884 6.27 -32.09 -8.73
C ASP A 884 5.72 -30.67 -8.94
N ARG A 885 4.59 -30.55 -9.62
CA ARG A 885 3.93 -29.27 -9.86
C ARG A 885 3.43 -28.63 -8.58
N LEU A 886 2.95 -29.41 -7.63
CA LEU A 886 2.54 -28.94 -6.32
C LEU A 886 3.73 -28.33 -5.55
N PHE A 887 4.86 -29.02 -5.51
CA PHE A 887 6.08 -28.50 -4.87
C PHE A 887 6.66 -27.27 -5.57
N LEU A 888 6.61 -27.23 -6.91
CA LEU A 888 7.01 -26.04 -7.68
C LEU A 888 6.11 -24.84 -7.37
N ARG A 889 4.78 -25.03 -7.28
CA ARG A 889 3.83 -23.95 -6.92
C ARG A 889 4.02 -23.43 -5.50
N MET A 890 4.22 -24.32 -4.53
CA MET A 890 4.31 -23.93 -3.12
C MET A 890 5.70 -23.38 -2.76
N PHE A 891 6.75 -24.12 -3.12
CA PHE A 891 8.11 -23.86 -2.64
C PHE A 891 9.08 -23.43 -3.74
N THR A 892 8.67 -23.44 -5.01
CA THR A 892 9.56 -23.12 -6.14
C THR A 892 10.78 -24.05 -6.18
N ARG A 893 10.63 -25.32 -5.80
CA ARG A 893 11.68 -26.33 -5.88
C ARG A 893 11.06 -27.70 -6.12
N PRO A 894 11.80 -28.69 -6.65
CA PRO A 894 11.32 -30.07 -6.65
C PRO A 894 11.22 -30.62 -5.20
N PRO A 895 10.38 -31.64 -4.97
CA PRO A 895 10.39 -32.39 -3.72
C PRO A 895 11.71 -33.15 -3.57
N THR A 896 12.21 -33.24 -2.34
CA THR A 896 13.26 -34.20 -1.98
C THR A 896 12.77 -35.64 -2.18
N PRO A 897 13.65 -36.66 -2.25
CA PRO A 897 13.21 -38.05 -2.40
C PRO A 897 12.26 -38.53 -1.29
N VAL A 898 12.47 -38.08 -0.05
CA VAL A 898 11.61 -38.41 1.10
C VAL A 898 10.26 -37.72 0.98
N GLU A 899 10.25 -36.42 0.68
CA GLU A 899 9.01 -35.68 0.45
C GLU A 899 8.22 -36.29 -0.70
N ARG A 900 8.86 -36.57 -1.84
CA ARG A 900 8.21 -37.22 -2.98
C ARG A 900 7.50 -38.48 -2.52
N LYS A 901 8.23 -39.42 -1.93
CA LYS A 901 7.66 -40.69 -1.45
C LYS A 901 6.44 -40.47 -0.53
N ASN A 902 6.56 -39.60 0.46
CA ASN A 902 5.47 -39.34 1.42
C ASN A 902 4.20 -38.83 0.73
N TYR A 903 4.33 -37.88 -0.19
CA TYR A 903 3.19 -37.30 -0.89
C TYR A 903 2.63 -38.25 -1.96
N THR A 904 3.47 -39.01 -2.67
CA THR A 904 2.98 -40.02 -3.63
C THR A 904 2.24 -41.14 -2.90
N ASP A 905 2.76 -41.63 -1.76
CA ASP A 905 2.12 -42.69 -0.98
C ASP A 905 0.75 -42.26 -0.42
N LEU A 906 0.64 -41.01 0.05
CA LEU A 906 -0.62 -40.43 0.53
C LEU A 906 -1.69 -40.32 -0.57
N LEU A 907 -1.28 -39.91 -1.78
CA LEU A 907 -2.20 -39.56 -2.87
C LEU A 907 -2.48 -40.70 -3.85
N ARG A 908 -1.68 -41.76 -3.86
CA ARG A 908 -1.80 -42.90 -4.80
C ARG A 908 -3.12 -43.67 -4.66
N PRO A 909 -3.61 -44.03 -3.47
CA PRO A 909 -4.87 -44.75 -3.34
C PRO A 909 -6.02 -43.94 -3.95
N GLY A 910 -6.69 -44.48 -4.97
CA GLY A 910 -7.82 -43.82 -5.64
C GLY A 910 -7.45 -42.74 -6.67
N TYR A 911 -6.16 -42.50 -6.97
CA TYR A 911 -5.76 -41.44 -7.91
C TYR A 911 -6.37 -41.57 -9.30
N THR A 912 -6.37 -42.79 -9.86
CA THR A 912 -6.90 -43.05 -11.21
C THR A 912 -8.41 -42.86 -11.29
N SER A 913 -9.14 -43.10 -10.18
CA SER A 913 -10.60 -42.96 -10.08
C SER A 913 -11.03 -41.68 -9.38
N ARG A 914 -10.12 -40.72 -9.16
CA ARG A 914 -10.37 -39.54 -8.32
C ARG A 914 -11.42 -38.59 -8.90
N ILE A 915 -11.61 -38.57 -10.22
CA ILE A 915 -12.52 -37.64 -10.90
C ILE A 915 -13.88 -38.33 -11.05
N THR A 916 -14.89 -37.79 -10.40
CA THR A 916 -16.26 -38.34 -10.41
C THR A 916 -17.16 -37.64 -11.42
N LEU A 917 -16.97 -36.32 -11.64
CA LEU A 917 -17.77 -35.51 -12.56
C LEU A 917 -16.87 -34.55 -13.36
N PRO A 918 -16.28 -35.00 -14.49
CA PRO A 918 -15.29 -34.22 -15.23
C PRO A 918 -15.85 -32.92 -15.82
N ASN A 919 -17.14 -32.87 -16.17
CA ASN A 919 -17.75 -31.75 -16.90
C ASN A 919 -18.93 -31.06 -16.18
N ALA A 920 -19.28 -31.46 -14.96
CA ALA A 920 -20.38 -30.83 -14.23
C ALA A 920 -19.85 -29.69 -13.37
N ILE A 921 -20.18 -28.43 -13.71
CA ILE A 921 -20.25 -27.37 -12.71
C ILE A 921 -21.59 -27.59 -12.00
N PRO A 922 -21.64 -27.77 -10.67
CA PRO A 922 -22.90 -27.92 -9.96
C PRO A 922 -23.77 -26.68 -10.21
N THR A 923 -24.81 -26.81 -11.03
CA THR A 923 -25.84 -25.78 -11.15
C THR A 923 -26.65 -25.77 -9.84
N PRO A 924 -26.96 -24.61 -9.25
CA PRO A 924 -27.86 -24.55 -8.10
C PRO A 924 -29.15 -25.32 -8.40
N SER A 925 -29.62 -26.11 -7.44
CA SER A 925 -30.86 -26.88 -7.60
C SER A 925 -32.01 -25.92 -7.95
N PRO A 926 -32.78 -26.16 -9.04
CA PRO A 926 -33.86 -25.28 -9.46
C PRO A 926 -35.02 -25.15 -8.45
N ALA A 927 -35.00 -25.93 -7.36
CA ALA A 927 -36.09 -26.07 -6.41
C ALA A 927 -36.15 -24.97 -5.32
N VAL A 928 -35.12 -24.13 -5.16
CA VAL A 928 -35.15 -23.03 -4.17
C VAL A 928 -35.43 -21.72 -4.89
N ALA A 929 -36.57 -21.10 -4.58
CA ALA A 929 -36.86 -19.74 -5.04
C ALA A 929 -35.74 -18.79 -4.58
N ARG A 930 -35.03 -18.19 -5.54
CA ARG A 930 -33.91 -17.29 -5.25
C ARG A 930 -34.42 -16.06 -4.49
N ALA A 931 -33.84 -15.79 -3.33
CA ALA A 931 -34.12 -14.60 -2.53
C ALA A 931 -32.96 -13.61 -2.63
N ARG A 932 -33.26 -12.31 -2.52
CA ARG A 932 -32.21 -11.27 -2.45
C ARG A 932 -31.37 -11.47 -1.18
N PRO A 933 -30.04 -11.38 -1.26
CA PRO A 933 -29.20 -11.41 -0.07
C PRO A 933 -29.54 -10.27 0.88
N ASN A 934 -29.66 -10.61 2.16
CA ASN A 934 -29.70 -9.65 3.24
C ASN A 934 -28.38 -8.84 3.27
N TYR A 935 -28.43 -7.58 3.71
CA TYR A 935 -27.23 -6.77 3.85
C TYR A 935 -27.27 -5.92 5.12
N VAL A 936 -26.08 -5.63 5.64
CA VAL A 936 -25.88 -4.75 6.78
C VAL A 936 -24.98 -3.60 6.37
N ALA A 937 -25.45 -2.39 6.68
CA ALA A 937 -24.79 -1.13 6.41
C ALA A 937 -24.87 -0.22 7.64
N TRP A 938 -24.14 0.89 7.62
CA TRP A 938 -24.22 1.90 8.68
C TRP A 938 -25.65 2.41 8.89
N SER A 939 -26.49 2.39 7.86
CA SER A 939 -27.87 2.86 7.94
C SER A 939 -28.80 2.01 8.81
N ASN A 940 -28.54 0.70 8.94
CA ASN A 940 -29.42 -0.27 9.61
C ASN A 940 -28.75 -1.03 10.77
N HIS A 941 -27.48 -0.71 11.08
CA HIS A 941 -26.65 -1.43 12.04
C HIS A 941 -27.17 -1.46 13.50
N MET A 942 -28.12 -0.60 13.88
CA MET A 942 -28.69 -0.58 15.24
C MET A 942 -29.86 -1.54 15.43
N LYS A 943 -30.30 -2.23 14.37
CA LYS A 943 -31.37 -3.22 14.45
C LYS A 943 -30.84 -4.58 14.92
N SER A 944 -31.63 -5.30 15.69
CA SER A 944 -31.31 -6.64 16.18
C SER A 944 -30.96 -7.62 15.05
N GLU A 945 -31.70 -7.58 13.96
CA GLU A 945 -31.59 -8.46 12.80
C GLU A 945 -30.25 -8.28 12.09
N ALA A 946 -29.69 -7.07 12.10
CA ALA A 946 -28.38 -6.78 11.53
C ALA A 946 -27.25 -7.54 12.25
N ASN A 947 -27.36 -7.75 13.57
CA ASN A 947 -26.42 -8.58 14.31
C ASN A 947 -26.56 -10.05 13.91
N THR A 948 -27.80 -10.56 13.83
CA THR A 948 -28.06 -11.96 13.42
C THR A 948 -27.49 -12.25 12.04
N TRP A 949 -27.73 -11.39 11.05
CA TRP A 949 -27.23 -11.59 9.69
C TRP A 949 -25.70 -11.51 9.63
N ARG A 950 -25.08 -10.62 10.42
CA ARG A 950 -23.61 -10.57 10.43
C ARG A 950 -23.00 -11.81 11.08
N LEU A 951 -23.62 -12.37 12.11
CA LEU A 951 -23.21 -13.67 12.69
C LEU A 951 -23.38 -14.83 11.69
N GLU A 952 -24.42 -14.79 10.85
CA GLU A 952 -24.61 -15.76 9.77
C GLU A 952 -23.51 -15.64 8.69
N GLU A 953 -23.16 -14.42 8.29
CA GLU A 953 -22.05 -14.13 7.37
C GLU A 953 -20.70 -14.56 7.97
N GLU A 954 -20.47 -14.31 9.26
CA GLU A 954 -19.28 -14.77 9.96
C GLU A 954 -19.20 -16.30 9.99
N ALA A 955 -20.30 -16.97 10.32
CA ALA A 955 -20.36 -18.43 10.26
C ALA A 955 -20.14 -18.96 8.83
N ALA A 956 -20.63 -18.26 7.80
CA ALA A 956 -20.36 -18.60 6.41
C ALA A 956 -18.89 -18.38 6.02
N ALA A 957 -18.28 -17.28 6.46
CA ALA A 957 -16.85 -17.03 6.30
C ALA A 957 -16.02 -18.14 6.95
N ARG A 958 -16.32 -18.53 8.20
CA ARG A 958 -15.65 -19.66 8.89
C ARG A 958 -15.83 -20.99 8.17
N ARG A 959 -17.02 -21.26 7.62
CA ARG A 959 -17.28 -22.48 6.84
C ARG A 959 -16.50 -22.52 5.52
N GLY A 960 -16.28 -21.36 4.89
CA GLY A 960 -15.70 -21.27 3.54
C GLY A 960 -16.63 -21.80 2.45
N ASP A 961 -16.15 -21.77 1.20
CA ASP A 961 -16.89 -22.25 0.05
C ASP A 961 -17.18 -23.77 0.14
N PRO A 962 -18.26 -24.27 -0.49
CA PRO A 962 -18.53 -25.70 -0.50
C PRO A 962 -17.40 -26.46 -1.23
N ALA A 963 -17.12 -27.66 -0.75
CA ALA A 963 -16.20 -28.55 -1.42
C ALA A 963 -16.74 -28.98 -2.79
N THR A 964 -15.83 -29.12 -3.76
CA THR A 964 -16.17 -29.65 -5.08
C THR A 964 -16.71 -31.08 -4.97
N THR A 965 -17.76 -31.35 -5.75
CA THR A 965 -18.34 -32.70 -5.90
C THR A 965 -17.77 -33.44 -7.11
N ARG A 966 -16.85 -32.81 -7.85
CA ARG A 966 -16.20 -33.36 -9.06
C ARG A 966 -15.08 -34.34 -8.76
N LEU A 967 -14.70 -34.45 -7.49
CA LEU A 967 -13.68 -35.35 -7.00
C LEU A 967 -14.29 -36.35 -6.01
N ASP A 968 -13.71 -37.55 -5.95
CA ASP A 968 -13.98 -38.51 -4.88
C ASP A 968 -13.70 -37.86 -3.52
N ALA A 969 -14.65 -37.99 -2.59
CA ALA A 969 -14.62 -37.24 -1.35
C ALA A 969 -13.45 -37.64 -0.44
N ASP A 970 -13.07 -38.92 -0.45
CA ASP A 970 -11.97 -39.44 0.38
C ASP A 970 -10.62 -39.06 -0.20
N TRP A 971 -10.47 -39.18 -1.53
CA TRP A 971 -9.28 -38.72 -2.23
C TRP A 971 -9.08 -37.21 -2.11
N ARG A 972 -10.15 -36.41 -2.29
CA ARG A 972 -10.13 -34.95 -2.11
C ARG A 972 -9.58 -34.58 -0.75
N ARG A 973 -10.09 -35.18 0.34
CA ARG A 973 -9.63 -34.87 1.71
C ARG A 973 -8.15 -35.16 1.90
N ARG A 974 -7.62 -36.28 1.38
CA ARG A 974 -6.17 -36.55 1.42
C ARG A 974 -5.34 -35.50 0.66
N PHE A 975 -5.87 -34.98 -0.44
CA PHE A 975 -5.23 -33.89 -1.18
C PHE A 975 -5.32 -32.54 -0.44
N GLU A 976 -6.42 -32.28 0.26
CA GLU A 976 -6.56 -31.13 1.16
C GLU A 976 -5.54 -31.22 2.32
N ASP A 977 -5.35 -32.41 2.91
CA ASP A 977 -4.34 -32.65 3.95
C ASP A 977 -2.90 -32.43 3.41
N ALA A 978 -2.61 -32.92 2.21
CA ALA A 978 -1.34 -32.68 1.53
C ALA A 978 -1.10 -31.18 1.30
N THR A 979 -2.13 -30.45 0.85
CA THR A 979 -2.08 -29.01 0.65
C THR A 979 -1.85 -28.27 1.97
N TRP A 980 -2.58 -28.64 3.02
CA TRP A 980 -2.43 -28.07 4.35
C TRP A 980 -1.00 -28.23 4.90
N ALA A 981 -0.40 -29.41 4.73
CA ALA A 981 0.97 -29.67 5.16
C ALA A 981 1.99 -28.77 4.43
N LEU A 982 1.82 -28.55 3.13
CA LEU A 982 2.69 -27.66 2.36
C LEU A 982 2.51 -26.18 2.71
N LEU A 983 1.29 -25.72 2.97
CA LEU A 983 1.02 -24.35 3.37
C LEU A 983 1.56 -24.02 4.78
N ASN A 984 1.76 -25.04 5.62
CA ASN A 984 2.39 -24.92 6.93
C ASN A 984 3.91 -25.20 6.92
N GLY A 985 4.52 -25.31 5.73
CA GLY A 985 5.96 -25.50 5.58
C GLY A 985 6.79 -24.26 5.95
N PRO A 986 8.01 -24.43 6.49
CA PRO A 986 8.86 -23.31 6.90
C PRO A 986 9.29 -22.39 5.75
N GLU A 987 9.23 -22.83 4.49
CA GLU A 987 9.54 -22.04 3.30
C GLU A 987 8.63 -20.82 3.07
N TRP A 988 7.49 -20.76 3.77
CA TRP A 988 6.60 -19.59 3.77
C TRP A 988 7.04 -18.49 4.73
N THR A 989 8.00 -18.76 5.61
CA THR A 989 8.43 -17.80 6.64
C THR A 989 9.60 -16.93 6.19
N TYR A 990 10.43 -17.42 5.26
CA TYR A 990 11.66 -16.73 4.85
C TYR A 990 11.84 -16.61 3.33
N ILE A 991 12.44 -15.48 2.93
CA ILE A 991 13.15 -15.29 1.68
C ILE A 991 14.60 -15.70 1.93
N LEU A 992 15.04 -16.73 1.21
CA LEU A 992 16.38 -17.34 1.32
C LEU A 992 17.34 -16.86 0.25
#